data_AF-A0AAD1VT52-F1
#
_entry.id   AF-A0AAD1VT52-F1
#
_cell.length_a   1.000
_cell.length_b   1.000
_cell.length_c   1.000
_cell.angle_alpha   90.00
_cell.angle_beta   90.00
_cell.angle_gamma   90.00
#
_symmetry.space_group_name_H-M   'P 1'
#
loop_
_entity.id
_entity.type
_entity.pdbx_description
1 polymer ?
#
loop_
_entity_poly.entity_id
_entity_poly.type
_entity_poly.pdbx_seq_one_letter_code
_entity_poly.pdbx_strand_id
1 'polypeptide(L)'
;YRVTIHNNKSPSLTVGLGDYIRYRVTIHNNKSPSLAVGLGDYIRYRVTIHNNKSPSLPVGLGDYIRYRVTIHNNKSLSLTVGLGDYIRYRVTIHNNKSPSLTVGLGDYIRYRVTIHNNKSPSLTVGLGDYIRYRVTIHNNKSPSLTVGLGDYIRYRVTIHNNKSPSLPVGLGDYIRYRVTIHNNKSPSLPVGLGDYIRYRVTIHNNKSPSLTVGLGDYIRYRVTIHNNKSPSLTVGLGDYIRYRVTIHNNKSPSLPVGLGDYIRYRVTIHNNKSPSLPVGLGDYIRYRVTIHNNKSPSLTVGLGDYIRYRVTIHNNKSPSLTVGLGDYIRYRVTIHNNKSPSLTVGLGDYIRYRVTIHNNKSPSLTVGLGDYIRYRVTIHNNKSPSLTVGLGDYIRYRVTIHNNKSPSLTVGLGDYIRYRVTIHNNKSPSLPVGLGDYIRYRVTIHNNKSPSLPVGLGDYIRYRVTIHNNKSPSLPVGLGDYIRYRVTIQNNKSLSLTVGLGDYIRYRVTIHNNKSLSLTVGLGDYIRYRVTIHNNKSPSLTVGLGDYIRYRVTIHNNKSPSLTVGLGDYIRYRVTIHNNKSPSLTVGLGDYIRYRVTIHNNKSPSLTVGLGDYIRYRVTIHNNKSLSLPVGLGDYIRYRVTIHNNKSPSLTVGLGDYIRYRVTIHNNKSLSLTVGLGDYIRYRVTIHNNKSPSLTVGLGDYIRYRVTIHNNKSPSLPVGLGDYIRYRVTIHNNKSPSLPVGLGDYIRYRVTIHNNKSPSLPVGLGDYIRYRVTIHNNKSPSLPVGLGDYIRYRVTIHNNKSPSLPVGLGDYIRYRVTIHNNKSPSLPVGLGDYIRYRVTIHNNKSPSLPVGLGDYIRYRVTIHNNKSPSLPVGLGDYIRYRVTIHNNKSPSLPVGLGDYIRYRVTIHNNKSPSLTVGLGDYIRYRVTIHNNKSPSLPVGLGDYIRYRVTIHNNKSPSLPVGLGDYIRYRVTIHNNKSPSLTVGLGDYIRYRVTIHNNKYPSLT
;
A
#
# COMPACT_ATOMS: atom_id res chain seq x y z
N TYR A 1 -1.69 -5.24 -104.72
CA TYR A 1 -0.60 -4.68 -105.55
C TYR A 1 0.72 -4.51 -104.79
N ARG A 2 1.87 -4.65 -105.47
CA ARG A 2 3.24 -4.44 -104.94
C ARG A 2 3.99 -3.44 -105.82
N VAL A 3 4.55 -2.36 -105.26
CA VAL A 3 5.20 -1.26 -106.01
C VAL A 3 6.53 -0.86 -105.33
N THR A 4 7.57 -0.58 -106.12
CA THR A 4 8.88 -0.10 -105.65
C THR A 4 9.30 1.12 -106.46
N ILE A 5 9.76 2.22 -105.81
CA ILE A 5 10.10 3.50 -106.45
C ILE A 5 11.50 3.97 -105.99
N HIS A 6 12.39 4.30 -106.93
CA HIS A 6 13.77 4.75 -106.68
C HIS A 6 14.11 6.07 -107.41
N ASN A 7 14.92 6.93 -106.77
CA ASN A 7 15.67 8.05 -107.40
C ASN A 7 14.86 9.12 -108.19
N ASN A 8 13.58 9.29 -107.91
CA ASN A 8 12.74 10.33 -108.53
C ASN A 8 12.79 11.66 -107.75
N LYS A 9 12.71 12.79 -108.46
CA LYS A 9 12.64 14.11 -107.82
C LYS A 9 11.35 14.23 -106.97
N SER A 10 10.18 13.90 -107.52
CA SER A 10 8.89 14.05 -106.81
C SER A 10 7.83 13.05 -107.28
N PRO A 11 7.98 11.73 -107.05
CA PRO A 11 7.00 10.76 -107.52
C PRO A 11 5.69 10.89 -106.74
N SER A 12 4.56 11.02 -107.45
CA SER A 12 3.21 10.95 -106.90
C SER A 12 2.52 9.66 -107.32
N LEU A 13 2.06 8.86 -106.37
CA LEU A 13 1.24 7.67 -106.63
C LEU A 13 -0.15 7.87 -106.03
N THR A 14 -1.19 7.81 -106.85
CA THR A 14 -2.60 7.85 -106.41
C THR A 14 -3.22 6.48 -106.65
N VAL A 15 -4.01 6.01 -105.69
CA VAL A 15 -4.57 4.64 -105.68
C VAL A 15 -6.10 4.70 -105.61
N GLY A 16 -6.81 3.95 -106.46
CA GLY A 16 -8.27 4.02 -106.66
C GLY A 16 -9.16 3.28 -105.65
N LEU A 17 -10.47 3.35 -105.90
CA LEU A 17 -11.61 2.90 -105.07
C LEU A 17 -11.84 1.37 -105.09
N GLY A 18 -12.36 0.79 -104.01
CA GLY A 18 -12.86 -0.59 -103.98
C GLY A 18 -13.04 -1.19 -102.56
N ASP A 19 -13.97 -2.15 -102.42
CA ASP A 19 -14.40 -2.71 -101.12
C ASP A 19 -13.27 -3.42 -100.36
N TYR A 20 -12.33 -4.07 -101.06
CA TYR A 20 -11.16 -4.73 -100.45
C TYR A 20 -9.84 -4.35 -101.10
N ILE A 21 -9.09 -3.50 -100.42
CA ILE A 21 -7.87 -2.89 -100.93
C ILE A 21 -6.63 -3.43 -100.18
N ARG A 22 -5.64 -4.00 -100.91
CA ARG A 22 -4.36 -4.43 -100.33
C ARG A 22 -3.11 -4.00 -101.12
N TYR A 23 -2.25 -3.23 -100.48
CA TYR A 23 -1.03 -2.67 -101.09
C TYR A 23 0.25 -2.91 -100.30
N ARG A 24 1.37 -3.08 -101.03
CA ARG A 24 2.73 -3.11 -100.49
C ARG A 24 3.65 -2.17 -101.31
N VAL A 25 4.14 -1.09 -100.71
CA VAL A 25 4.92 -0.05 -101.39
C VAL A 25 6.29 0.12 -100.74
N THR A 26 7.36 0.28 -101.54
CA THR A 26 8.73 0.57 -101.08
C THR A 26 9.30 1.79 -101.83
N ILE A 27 9.86 2.79 -101.13
CA ILE A 27 10.29 4.07 -101.71
C ILE A 27 11.72 4.43 -101.23
N HIS A 28 12.65 4.69 -102.15
CA HIS A 28 14.07 4.96 -101.84
C HIS A 28 14.60 6.22 -102.56
N ASN A 29 15.38 7.06 -101.84
CA ASN A 29 16.22 8.14 -102.40
C ASN A 29 15.50 9.23 -103.23
N ASN A 30 14.28 9.64 -102.86
CA ASN A 30 13.51 10.69 -103.54
C ASN A 30 13.56 12.03 -102.78
N LYS A 31 13.42 13.16 -103.50
CA LYS A 31 13.39 14.48 -102.85
C LYS A 31 12.07 14.66 -102.10
N SER A 32 10.92 14.48 -102.75
CA SER A 32 9.60 14.70 -102.12
C SER A 32 8.51 13.75 -102.66
N PRO A 33 8.53 12.45 -102.32
CA PRO A 33 7.51 11.52 -102.80
C PRO A 33 6.15 11.78 -102.10
N SER A 34 5.06 11.75 -102.85
CA SER A 34 3.68 11.79 -102.33
C SER A 34 2.94 10.49 -102.68
N LEU A 35 2.20 9.93 -101.73
CA LEU A 35 1.36 8.76 -101.95
C LEU A 35 -0.04 9.08 -101.41
N ALA A 36 -1.00 9.27 -102.31
CA ALA A 36 -2.41 9.46 -101.99
C ALA A 36 -3.19 8.15 -102.19
N VAL A 37 -4.14 7.88 -101.31
CA VAL A 37 -4.84 6.59 -101.23
C VAL A 37 -6.36 6.80 -101.25
N GLY A 38 -7.08 5.99 -102.03
CA GLY A 38 -8.54 6.02 -102.24
C GLY A 38 -9.40 5.34 -101.16
N LEU A 39 -10.72 5.42 -101.36
CA LEU A 39 -11.82 5.00 -100.46
C LEU A 39 -12.16 3.50 -100.61
N GLY A 40 -12.57 2.86 -99.51
CA GLY A 40 -13.08 1.48 -99.53
C GLY A 40 -13.31 0.87 -98.13
N ASP A 41 -14.20 -0.11 -98.02
CA ASP A 41 -14.64 -0.68 -96.74
C ASP A 41 -13.51 -1.40 -95.98
N TYR A 42 -12.65 -2.15 -96.67
CA TYR A 42 -11.55 -2.90 -96.07
C TYR A 42 -10.19 -2.57 -96.70
N ILE A 43 -9.39 -1.81 -95.97
CA ILE A 43 -8.14 -1.26 -96.48
C ILE A 43 -6.91 -1.82 -95.74
N ARG A 44 -5.90 -2.34 -96.46
CA ARG A 44 -4.65 -2.84 -95.88
C ARG A 44 -3.39 -2.39 -96.63
N TYR A 45 -2.55 -1.61 -95.96
CA TYR A 45 -1.29 -1.08 -96.52
C TYR A 45 -0.04 -1.54 -95.79
N ARG A 46 1.03 -1.78 -96.55
CA ARG A 46 2.39 -1.98 -96.05
C ARG A 46 3.39 -1.11 -96.81
N VAL A 47 3.91 -0.05 -96.18
CA VAL A 47 4.79 0.94 -96.81
C VAL A 47 6.19 0.92 -96.17
N THR A 48 7.26 0.98 -96.97
CA THR A 48 8.64 1.15 -96.50
C THR A 48 9.29 2.35 -97.21
N ILE A 49 9.91 3.29 -96.48
CA ILE A 49 10.50 4.52 -97.03
C ILE A 49 11.93 4.71 -96.51
N HIS A 50 12.89 5.04 -97.37
CA HIS A 50 14.31 5.17 -97.01
C HIS A 50 15.02 6.34 -97.72
N ASN A 51 15.80 7.16 -96.99
CA ASN A 51 16.68 8.23 -97.53
C ASN A 51 15.99 9.32 -98.38
N ASN A 52 14.80 9.78 -98.01
CA ASN A 52 14.06 10.82 -98.71
C ASN A 52 14.13 12.18 -97.98
N LYS A 53 14.07 13.31 -98.71
CA LYS A 53 14.15 14.65 -98.09
C LYS A 53 12.83 15.01 -97.37
N SER A 54 11.68 14.84 -98.04
CA SER A 54 10.37 15.26 -97.52
C SER A 54 9.17 14.41 -98.03
N PRO A 55 9.08 13.11 -97.70
CA PRO A 55 7.91 12.28 -98.02
C PRO A 55 6.61 12.78 -97.37
N SER A 56 5.52 12.74 -98.16
CA SER A 56 4.15 12.96 -97.71
C SER A 56 3.25 11.76 -98.02
N LEU A 57 2.40 11.38 -97.07
CA LEU A 57 1.51 10.23 -97.18
C LEU A 57 0.11 10.61 -96.69
N PRO A 58 -0.74 11.28 -97.50
CA PRO A 58 -2.16 11.42 -97.21
C PRO A 58 -2.92 10.13 -97.52
N VAL A 59 -3.95 9.79 -96.74
CA VAL A 59 -4.57 8.47 -96.83
C VAL A 59 -6.09 8.48 -96.65
N GLY A 60 -6.80 7.63 -97.42
CA GLY A 60 -8.26 7.61 -97.63
C GLY A 60 -9.15 7.04 -96.51
N LEU A 61 -10.47 7.13 -96.75
CA LEU A 61 -11.61 6.80 -95.88
C LEU A 61 -12.07 5.34 -96.04
N GLY A 62 -12.55 4.70 -94.97
CA GLY A 62 -13.07 3.33 -95.01
C GLY A 62 -13.39 2.73 -93.65
N ASP A 63 -14.32 1.77 -93.58
CA ASP A 63 -14.81 1.19 -92.32
C ASP A 63 -13.73 0.42 -91.55
N TYR A 64 -12.86 -0.33 -92.24
CA TYR A 64 -11.83 -1.17 -91.64
C TYR A 64 -10.47 -0.95 -92.26
N ILE A 65 -9.63 -0.18 -91.58
CA ILE A 65 -8.35 0.26 -92.14
C ILE A 65 -7.14 -0.28 -91.36
N ARG A 66 -6.14 -0.84 -92.04
CA ARG A 66 -4.92 -1.40 -91.44
C ARG A 66 -3.62 -0.96 -92.14
N TYR A 67 -2.81 -0.17 -91.44
CA TYR A 67 -1.52 0.32 -91.93
C TYR A 67 -0.31 -0.32 -91.25
N ARG A 68 0.73 -0.62 -92.04
CA ARG A 68 2.07 -0.96 -91.56
C ARG A 68 3.14 -0.15 -92.30
N VAL A 69 3.74 0.82 -91.63
CA VAL A 69 4.71 1.75 -92.24
C VAL A 69 6.08 1.62 -91.57
N THR A 70 7.17 1.57 -92.34
CA THR A 70 8.57 1.57 -91.85
C THR A 70 9.37 2.67 -92.56
N ILE A 71 10.09 3.52 -91.82
CA ILE A 71 10.73 4.73 -92.35
C ILE A 71 12.14 4.89 -91.79
N HIS A 72 13.12 5.19 -92.65
CA HIS A 72 14.54 5.34 -92.28
C HIS A 72 15.20 6.57 -92.95
N ASN A 73 16.03 7.32 -92.20
CA ASN A 73 16.99 8.32 -92.69
C ASN A 73 16.42 9.49 -93.54
N ASN A 74 15.25 10.02 -93.18
CA ASN A 74 14.61 11.14 -93.87
C ASN A 74 14.84 12.49 -93.17
N LYS A 75 14.96 13.58 -93.94
CA LYS A 75 15.12 14.94 -93.36
C LYS A 75 13.83 15.44 -92.70
N SER A 76 12.67 15.16 -93.28
CA SER A 76 11.34 15.49 -92.75
C SER A 76 10.32 14.47 -93.24
N LEU A 77 9.21 14.28 -92.52
CA LEU A 77 8.13 13.37 -92.91
C LEU A 77 6.81 13.97 -92.44
N SER A 78 5.80 13.98 -93.29
CA SER A 78 4.41 14.23 -92.90
C SER A 78 3.53 13.05 -93.31
N LEU A 79 2.93 12.37 -92.33
CA LEU A 79 1.95 11.30 -92.56
C LEU A 79 0.62 11.75 -91.96
N THR A 80 -0.41 11.87 -92.79
CA THR A 80 -1.78 12.25 -92.40
C THR A 80 -2.70 11.12 -92.79
N VAL A 81 -3.55 10.64 -91.89
CA VAL A 81 -4.36 9.45 -92.17
C VAL A 81 -5.86 9.64 -91.96
N GLY A 82 -6.68 8.97 -92.79
CA GLY A 82 -8.13 9.17 -92.95
C GLY A 82 -9.05 8.60 -91.86
N LEU A 83 -10.35 8.79 -92.11
CA LEU A 83 -11.51 8.48 -91.22
C LEU A 83 -12.03 7.06 -91.44
N GLY A 84 -12.55 6.41 -90.39
CA GLY A 84 -13.11 5.06 -90.47
C GLY A 84 -13.47 4.43 -89.12
N ASP A 85 -14.43 3.51 -89.09
CA ASP A 85 -14.95 2.92 -87.84
C ASP A 85 -13.89 2.09 -87.09
N TYR A 86 -13.07 1.30 -87.79
CA TYR A 86 -12.09 0.39 -87.21
C TYR A 86 -10.70 0.58 -87.82
N ILE A 87 -9.85 1.32 -87.13
CA ILE A 87 -8.54 1.71 -87.67
C ILE A 87 -7.37 1.08 -86.88
N ARG A 88 -6.41 0.45 -87.56
CA ARG A 88 -5.22 -0.17 -86.97
C ARG A 88 -3.90 0.23 -87.62
N TYR A 89 -3.06 0.93 -86.85
CA TYR A 89 -1.74 1.40 -87.30
C TYR A 89 -0.56 0.65 -86.68
N ARG A 90 0.46 0.39 -87.50
CA ARG A 90 1.79 -0.03 -87.05
C ARG A 90 2.89 0.75 -87.78
N VAL A 91 3.50 1.73 -87.10
CA VAL A 91 4.52 2.62 -87.69
C VAL A 91 5.87 2.42 -87.00
N THR A 92 6.96 2.37 -87.76
CA THR A 92 8.35 2.32 -87.27
C THR A 92 9.18 3.41 -87.97
N ILE A 93 9.88 4.27 -87.22
CA ILE A 93 10.65 5.42 -87.73
C ILE A 93 12.07 5.41 -87.13
N HIS A 94 13.10 5.56 -87.96
CA HIS A 94 14.51 5.61 -87.55
C HIS A 94 15.26 6.80 -88.19
N ASN A 95 16.09 7.51 -87.41
CA ASN A 95 17.11 8.48 -87.87
C ASN A 95 16.58 9.69 -88.69
N ASN A 96 15.40 10.22 -88.38
CA ASN A 96 14.85 11.40 -89.05
C ASN A 96 15.08 12.70 -88.26
N LYS A 97 15.17 13.86 -88.94
CA LYS A 97 15.33 15.15 -88.22
C LYS A 97 14.03 15.53 -87.49
N SER A 98 12.89 15.57 -88.19
CA SER A 98 11.61 16.03 -87.64
C SER A 98 10.41 15.34 -88.31
N PRO A 99 10.06 14.10 -87.94
CA PRO A 99 8.84 13.46 -88.46
C PRO A 99 7.60 13.97 -87.73
N SER A 100 6.55 14.34 -88.48
CA SER A 100 5.19 14.62 -87.98
C SER A 100 4.22 13.54 -88.45
N LEU A 101 3.42 13.01 -87.52
CA LEU A 101 2.36 12.05 -87.80
C LEU A 101 1.06 12.60 -87.22
N THR A 102 0.07 12.83 -88.08
CA THR A 102 -1.30 13.23 -87.72
C THR A 102 -2.25 12.11 -88.13
N VAL A 103 -3.25 11.79 -87.32
CA VAL A 103 -4.17 10.67 -87.63
C VAL A 103 -5.63 11.02 -87.41
N GLY A 104 -6.52 10.48 -88.24
CA GLY A 104 -7.96 10.75 -88.34
C GLY A 104 -8.87 10.12 -87.28
N LEU A 105 -10.18 10.35 -87.50
CA LEU A 105 -11.32 10.06 -86.60
C LEU A 105 -11.90 8.65 -86.84
N GLY A 106 -12.45 8.02 -85.80
CA GLY A 106 -13.06 6.70 -85.90
C GLY A 106 -13.47 6.08 -84.58
N ASP A 107 -14.47 5.21 -84.56
CA ASP A 107 -15.03 4.62 -83.33
C ASP A 107 -14.02 3.73 -82.59
N TYR A 108 -13.25 2.90 -83.30
CA TYR A 108 -12.32 1.92 -82.74
C TYR A 108 -10.92 2.05 -83.33
N ILE A 109 -10.04 2.75 -82.62
CA ILE A 109 -8.72 3.06 -83.15
C ILE A 109 -7.59 2.38 -82.36
N ARG A 110 -6.66 1.70 -83.05
CA ARG A 110 -5.51 1.00 -82.45
C ARG A 110 -4.17 1.37 -83.08
N TYR A 111 -3.30 2.00 -82.29
CA TYR A 111 -1.96 2.43 -82.71
C TYR A 111 -0.82 1.59 -82.13
N ARG A 112 0.19 1.32 -82.95
CA ARG A 112 1.50 0.83 -82.52
C ARG A 112 2.64 1.58 -83.22
N VAL A 113 3.31 2.49 -82.53
CA VAL A 113 4.36 3.35 -83.09
C VAL A 113 5.71 3.08 -82.40
N THR A 114 6.80 2.99 -83.18
CA THR A 114 8.17 2.86 -82.69
C THR A 114 9.06 3.92 -83.35
N ILE A 115 9.82 4.71 -82.57
CA ILE A 115 10.61 5.87 -83.03
C ILE A 115 12.02 5.80 -82.43
N HIS A 116 13.07 5.85 -83.26
CA HIS A 116 14.47 5.80 -82.83
C HIS A 116 15.32 6.94 -83.44
N ASN A 117 16.19 7.57 -82.64
CA ASN A 117 17.27 8.49 -83.06
C ASN A 117 16.82 9.75 -83.86
N ASN A 118 15.74 10.42 -83.47
CA ASN A 118 15.23 11.63 -84.14
C ASN A 118 15.48 12.91 -83.33
N LYS A 119 15.55 14.07 -84.00
CA LYS A 119 15.74 15.34 -83.27
C LYS A 119 14.45 15.74 -82.56
N SER A 120 13.33 15.84 -83.27
CA SER A 120 12.07 16.35 -82.72
C SER A 120 10.84 15.69 -83.39
N PRO A 121 10.49 14.44 -83.08
CA PRO A 121 9.29 13.82 -83.63
C PRO A 121 8.03 14.39 -82.96
N SER A 122 7.00 14.71 -83.75
CA SER A 122 5.66 15.07 -83.27
C SER A 122 4.62 14.03 -83.71
N LEU A 123 3.76 13.62 -82.80
CA LEU A 123 2.63 12.73 -83.07
C LEU A 123 1.36 13.38 -82.53
N THR A 124 0.42 13.68 -83.42
CA THR A 124 -0.93 14.18 -83.09
C THR A 124 -1.93 13.12 -83.51
N VAL A 125 -2.99 12.89 -82.71
CA VAL A 125 -3.96 11.83 -83.01
C VAL A 125 -5.40 12.26 -82.80
N GLY A 126 -6.31 11.74 -83.64
CA GLY A 126 -7.73 12.08 -83.74
C GLY A 126 -8.67 11.51 -82.67
N LEU A 127 -9.96 11.82 -82.86
CA LEU A 127 -11.11 11.57 -81.97
C LEU A 127 -11.75 10.21 -82.22
N GLY A 128 -12.33 9.59 -81.19
CA GLY A 128 -13.01 8.29 -81.32
C GLY A 128 -13.43 7.65 -80.00
N ASP A 129 -14.48 6.83 -80.00
CA ASP A 129 -15.05 6.25 -78.76
C ASP A 129 -14.09 5.29 -78.04
N TYR A 130 -13.36 4.45 -78.78
CA TYR A 130 -12.49 3.40 -78.23
C TYR A 130 -11.08 3.47 -78.83
N ILE A 131 -10.17 4.12 -78.11
CA ILE A 131 -8.83 4.37 -78.62
C ILE A 131 -7.75 3.61 -77.83
N ARG A 132 -6.86 2.89 -78.52
CA ARG A 132 -5.75 2.12 -77.93
C ARG A 132 -4.38 2.44 -78.53
N TYR A 133 -3.50 3.02 -77.74
CA TYR A 133 -2.13 3.38 -78.13
C TYR A 133 -1.04 2.46 -77.57
N ARG A 134 -0.03 2.16 -78.41
CA ARG A 134 1.24 1.56 -78.00
C ARG A 134 2.42 2.25 -78.66
N VAL A 135 3.12 3.13 -77.93
CA VAL A 135 4.23 3.95 -78.47
C VAL A 135 5.55 3.58 -77.81
N THR A 136 6.64 3.50 -78.59
CA THR A 136 8.00 3.24 -78.10
C THR A 136 8.98 4.25 -78.73
N ILE A 137 9.74 4.99 -77.92
CA ILE A 137 10.58 6.12 -78.33
C ILE A 137 12.00 5.97 -77.73
N HIS A 138 13.05 6.01 -78.56
CA HIS A 138 14.45 5.86 -78.13
C HIS A 138 15.36 6.96 -78.71
N ASN A 139 16.26 7.54 -77.90
CA ASN A 139 17.36 8.41 -78.31
C ASN A 139 16.96 9.69 -79.07
N ASN A 140 15.92 10.42 -78.66
CA ASN A 140 15.45 11.65 -79.31
C ASN A 140 15.73 12.90 -78.46
N LYS A 141 15.88 14.08 -79.08
CA LYS A 141 16.12 15.33 -78.33
C LYS A 141 14.82 15.77 -77.63
N SER A 142 13.73 15.93 -78.36
CA SER A 142 12.46 16.48 -77.82
C SER A 142 11.22 15.90 -78.51
N PRO A 143 10.79 14.66 -78.21
CA PRO A 143 9.56 14.12 -78.77
C PRO A 143 8.32 14.77 -78.14
N SER A 144 7.32 15.11 -78.95
CA SER A 144 5.99 15.55 -78.50
C SER A 144 4.91 14.57 -78.97
N LEU A 145 4.00 14.20 -78.05
CA LEU A 145 2.84 13.38 -78.35
C LEU A 145 1.60 14.10 -77.84
N THR A 146 0.74 14.56 -78.75
CA THR A 146 -0.58 15.11 -78.44
C THR A 146 -1.63 14.09 -78.84
N VAL A 147 -2.68 13.91 -78.03
CA VAL A 147 -3.68 12.88 -78.31
C VAL A 147 -5.11 13.37 -78.11
N GLY A 148 -6.02 12.89 -78.97
CA GLY A 148 -7.43 13.29 -79.08
C GLY A 148 -8.39 12.78 -78.01
N LEU A 149 -9.66 13.17 -78.20
CA LEU A 149 -10.82 12.98 -77.32
C LEU A 149 -11.52 11.64 -77.58
N GLY A 150 -12.12 11.03 -76.56
CA GLY A 150 -12.85 9.77 -76.70
C GLY A 150 -13.30 9.14 -75.38
N ASP A 151 -14.39 8.39 -75.38
CA ASP A 151 -14.99 7.82 -74.17
C ASP A 151 -14.08 6.79 -73.47
N TYR A 152 -13.40 5.93 -74.22
CA TYR A 152 -12.58 4.83 -73.70
C TYR A 152 -11.17 4.83 -74.28
N ILE A 153 -10.23 5.43 -73.56
CA ILE A 153 -8.87 5.62 -74.05
C ILE A 153 -7.84 4.78 -73.28
N ARG A 154 -7.01 4.01 -73.97
CA ARG A 154 -5.95 3.18 -73.39
C ARG A 154 -4.56 3.44 -73.98
N TYR A 155 -3.66 3.98 -73.17
CA TYR A 155 -2.27 4.28 -73.53
C TYR A 155 -1.24 3.28 -73.01
N ARG A 156 -0.26 2.93 -73.85
CA ARG A 156 0.96 2.22 -73.45
C ARG A 156 2.20 2.87 -74.09
N VAL A 157 2.93 3.68 -73.34
CA VAL A 157 4.11 4.42 -73.86
C VAL A 157 5.40 3.94 -73.20
N THR A 158 6.49 3.83 -73.96
CA THR A 158 7.83 3.48 -73.48
C THR A 158 8.88 4.42 -74.07
N ILE A 159 9.70 5.09 -73.25
CA ILE A 159 10.61 6.16 -73.63
C ILE A 159 12.00 5.91 -73.04
N HIS A 160 13.06 5.94 -73.86
CA HIS A 160 14.45 5.72 -73.44
C HIS A 160 15.39 6.80 -73.99
N ASN A 161 16.31 7.33 -73.15
CA ASN A 161 17.45 8.18 -73.54
C ASN A 161 17.09 9.50 -74.27
N ASN A 162 16.09 10.27 -73.82
CA ASN A 162 15.68 11.53 -74.44
C ASN A 162 16.00 12.75 -73.54
N LYS A 163 16.16 13.93 -74.15
CA LYS A 163 16.45 15.16 -73.37
C LYS A 163 15.19 15.65 -72.64
N SER A 164 14.09 15.87 -73.37
CA SER A 164 12.85 16.44 -72.80
C SER A 164 11.59 15.95 -73.55
N PRO A 165 11.11 14.72 -73.31
CA PRO A 165 9.85 14.27 -73.89
C PRO A 165 8.65 14.97 -73.21
N SER A 166 7.67 15.38 -74.02
CA SER A 166 6.38 15.92 -73.56
C SER A 166 5.23 15.07 -74.09
N LEU A 167 4.32 14.63 -73.21
CA LEU A 167 3.16 13.82 -73.60
C LEU A 167 1.85 14.44 -73.03
N PRO A 168 1.35 15.57 -73.57
CA PRO A 168 -0.01 16.03 -73.26
C PRO A 168 -1.06 15.03 -73.73
N VAL A 169 -2.16 14.88 -72.99
CA VAL A 169 -3.18 13.88 -73.33
C VAL A 169 -4.62 14.35 -73.13
N GLY A 170 -5.51 13.86 -74.00
CA GLY A 170 -6.91 14.26 -74.20
C GLY A 170 -7.93 13.86 -73.13
N LEU A 171 -9.18 14.28 -73.39
CA LEU A 171 -10.38 14.20 -72.55
C LEU A 171 -11.19 12.92 -72.86
N GLY A 172 -11.82 12.34 -71.85
CA GLY A 172 -12.64 11.13 -72.01
C GLY A 172 -13.11 10.51 -70.70
N ASP A 173 -14.23 9.80 -70.71
CA ASP A 173 -14.86 9.24 -69.49
C ASP A 173 -13.99 8.16 -68.83
N TYR A 174 -13.39 7.26 -69.60
CA TYR A 174 -12.62 6.12 -69.12
C TYR A 174 -11.20 6.08 -69.71
N ILE A 175 -10.25 6.63 -68.95
CA ILE A 175 -8.87 6.76 -69.43
C ILE A 175 -7.89 5.85 -68.67
N ARG A 176 -7.11 5.05 -69.39
CA ARG A 176 -6.09 4.14 -68.83
C ARG A 176 -4.70 4.34 -69.41
N TYR A 177 -3.77 4.83 -68.57
CA TYR A 177 -2.37 5.04 -68.92
C TYR A 177 -1.41 3.98 -68.41
N ARG A 178 -0.47 3.57 -69.27
CA ARG A 178 0.72 2.79 -68.89
C ARG A 178 1.99 3.36 -69.51
N VAL A 179 2.78 4.10 -68.74
CA VAL A 179 3.98 4.81 -69.20
C VAL A 179 5.25 4.23 -68.57
N THR A 180 6.33 4.10 -69.33
CA THR A 180 7.65 3.63 -68.87
C THR A 180 8.75 4.53 -69.44
N ILE A 181 9.61 5.10 -68.59
CA ILE A 181 10.59 6.14 -68.93
C ILE A 181 11.96 5.78 -68.35
N HIS A 182 13.01 5.79 -69.16
CA HIS A 182 14.38 5.47 -68.76
C HIS A 182 15.39 6.52 -69.26
N ASN A 183 16.32 6.96 -68.41
CA ASN A 183 17.53 7.75 -68.76
C ASN A 183 17.25 9.12 -69.46
N ASN A 184 16.30 9.92 -69.00
CA ASN A 184 15.95 11.23 -69.58
C ASN A 184 16.36 12.40 -68.67
N LYS A 185 16.59 13.58 -69.24
CA LYS A 185 16.97 14.77 -68.44
C LYS A 185 15.75 15.35 -67.70
N SER A 186 14.65 15.61 -68.41
CA SER A 186 13.44 16.25 -67.83
C SER A 186 12.15 15.86 -68.58
N PRO A 187 11.62 14.64 -68.39
CA PRO A 187 10.33 14.28 -68.98
C PRO A 187 9.17 15.01 -68.28
N SER A 188 8.23 15.57 -69.05
CA SER A 188 6.98 16.15 -68.57
C SER A 188 5.77 15.37 -69.08
N LEU A 189 4.86 15.06 -68.17
CA LEU A 189 3.64 14.29 -68.44
C LEU A 189 2.42 15.04 -67.88
N PRO A 190 1.89 16.07 -68.55
CA PRO A 190 0.60 16.65 -68.21
C PRO A 190 -0.54 15.73 -68.72
N VAL A 191 -1.62 15.55 -67.96
CA VAL A 191 -2.69 14.63 -68.38
C VAL A 191 -4.11 15.15 -68.14
N GLY A 192 -5.04 14.76 -69.02
CA GLY A 192 -6.41 15.25 -69.21
C GLY A 192 -7.49 14.87 -68.18
N LEU A 193 -8.70 15.37 -68.47
CA LEU A 193 -9.93 15.33 -67.67
C LEU A 193 -10.79 14.10 -68.01
N GLY A 194 -11.47 13.53 -67.02
CA GLY A 194 -12.37 12.39 -67.22
C GLY A 194 -12.86 11.75 -65.94
N ASP A 195 -14.02 11.09 -65.96
CA ASP A 195 -14.69 10.54 -64.76
C ASP A 195 -13.89 9.39 -64.12
N TYR A 196 -13.33 8.49 -64.92
CA TYR A 196 -12.63 7.29 -64.47
C TYR A 196 -11.22 7.18 -65.04
N ILE A 197 -10.23 7.65 -64.27
CA ILE A 197 -8.86 7.70 -64.75
C ILE A 197 -7.93 6.73 -64.00
N ARG A 198 -7.19 5.89 -64.76
CA ARG A 198 -6.23 4.91 -64.22
C ARG A 198 -4.83 5.06 -64.78
N TYR A 199 -3.88 5.45 -63.94
CA TYR A 199 -2.46 5.62 -64.28
C TYR A 199 -1.56 4.49 -63.78
N ARG A 200 -0.65 4.03 -64.64
CA ARG A 200 0.49 3.17 -64.27
C ARG A 200 1.79 3.69 -64.88
N VAL A 201 2.63 4.34 -64.07
CA VAL A 201 3.86 5.01 -64.54
C VAL A 201 5.10 4.37 -63.91
N THR A 202 6.16 4.17 -64.69
CA THR A 202 7.46 3.64 -64.25
C THR A 202 8.59 4.50 -64.79
N ILE A 203 9.46 5.02 -63.92
CA ILE A 203 10.49 6.04 -64.23
C ILE A 203 11.85 5.58 -63.66
N HIS A 204 12.89 5.52 -64.47
CA HIS A 204 14.25 5.09 -64.08
C HIS A 204 15.33 6.08 -64.55
N ASN A 205 16.29 6.44 -63.68
CA ASN A 205 17.54 7.16 -64.02
C ASN A 205 17.37 8.55 -64.67
N ASN A 206 16.47 9.40 -64.20
CA ASN A 206 16.21 10.74 -64.77
C ASN A 206 16.68 11.86 -63.82
N LYS A 207 17.02 13.03 -64.37
CA LYS A 207 17.47 14.17 -63.55
C LYS A 207 16.30 14.80 -62.79
N SER A 208 15.22 15.18 -63.49
CA SER A 208 14.06 15.85 -62.86
C SER A 208 12.75 15.55 -63.62
N PRO A 209 12.13 14.37 -63.46
CA PRO A 209 10.84 14.07 -64.08
C PRO A 209 9.72 14.84 -63.36
N SER A 210 8.80 15.45 -64.12
CA SER A 210 7.57 16.06 -63.61
C SER A 210 6.34 15.34 -64.18
N LEU A 211 5.43 14.94 -63.31
CA LEU A 211 4.13 14.36 -63.67
C LEU A 211 3.05 15.23 -63.03
N THR A 212 2.19 15.82 -63.87
CA THR A 212 1.06 16.65 -63.46
C THR A 212 -0.20 15.98 -63.98
N VAL A 213 -1.26 15.88 -63.18
CA VAL A 213 -2.43 15.08 -63.57
C VAL A 213 -3.76 15.81 -63.38
N GLY A 214 -4.72 15.50 -64.26
CA GLY A 214 -6.03 16.14 -64.41
C GLY A 214 -7.11 15.76 -63.39
N LEU A 215 -8.28 16.36 -63.59
CA LEU A 215 -9.49 16.32 -62.76
C LEU A 215 -10.40 15.15 -63.14
N GLY A 216 -11.11 14.57 -62.17
CA GLY A 216 -12.04 13.47 -62.40
C GLY A 216 -12.58 12.83 -61.12
N ASP A 217 -13.77 12.24 -61.17
CA ASP A 217 -14.46 11.70 -59.99
C ASP A 217 -13.73 10.50 -59.37
N TYR A 218 -13.23 9.57 -60.20
CA TYR A 218 -12.60 8.32 -59.77
C TYR A 218 -11.19 8.15 -60.34
N ILE A 219 -10.19 8.50 -59.54
CA ILE A 219 -8.81 8.52 -60.02
C ILE A 219 -7.95 7.47 -59.30
N ARG A 220 -7.27 6.61 -60.07
CA ARG A 220 -6.36 5.56 -59.55
C ARG A 220 -4.95 5.62 -60.12
N TYR A 221 -3.98 5.89 -59.24
CA TYR A 221 -2.56 5.98 -59.57
C TYR A 221 -1.72 4.79 -59.11
N ARG A 222 -0.81 4.34 -59.98
CA ARG A 222 0.29 3.42 -59.64
C ARG A 222 1.61 3.90 -60.23
N VAL A 223 2.46 4.54 -59.42
CA VAL A 223 3.73 5.14 -59.86
C VAL A 223 4.92 4.39 -59.26
N THR A 224 5.98 4.18 -60.02
CA THR A 224 7.24 3.54 -59.59
C THR A 224 8.43 4.34 -60.11
N ILE A 225 9.33 4.80 -59.23
CA ILE A 225 10.42 5.75 -59.52
C ILE A 225 11.74 5.20 -58.95
N HIS A 226 12.78 5.09 -59.79
CA HIS A 226 14.10 4.58 -59.40
C HIS A 226 15.25 5.52 -59.85
N ASN A 227 16.22 5.79 -58.97
CA ASN A 227 17.51 6.44 -59.28
C ASN A 227 17.41 7.86 -59.92
N ASN A 228 16.55 8.75 -59.43
CA ASN A 228 16.37 10.11 -59.95
C ASN A 228 16.89 11.18 -58.98
N LYS A 229 17.28 12.36 -59.48
CA LYS A 229 17.77 13.45 -58.62
C LYS A 229 16.61 14.10 -57.86
N SER A 230 15.58 14.58 -58.56
CA SER A 230 14.44 15.30 -57.95
C SER A 230 13.13 15.09 -58.73
N PRO A 231 12.44 13.94 -58.58
CA PRO A 231 11.13 13.75 -59.19
C PRO A 231 10.05 14.59 -58.48
N SER A 232 9.18 15.26 -59.25
CA SER A 232 7.97 15.92 -58.74
C SER A 232 6.71 15.25 -59.31
N LEU A 233 5.76 14.97 -58.42
CA LEU A 233 4.44 14.48 -58.79
C LEU A 233 3.39 15.43 -58.22
N THR A 234 2.70 16.17 -59.06
CA THR A 234 1.54 16.98 -58.69
C THR A 234 0.28 16.28 -59.19
N VAL A 235 -0.79 16.27 -58.40
CA VAL A 235 -2.00 15.52 -58.76
C VAL A 235 -3.28 16.30 -58.58
N GLY A 236 -4.24 16.07 -59.47
CA GLY A 236 -5.52 16.76 -59.61
C GLY A 236 -6.59 16.44 -58.55
N LEU A 237 -7.72 17.13 -58.72
CA LEU A 237 -8.92 17.15 -57.87
C LEU A 237 -9.90 16.04 -58.28
N GLY A 238 -10.61 15.48 -57.31
CA GLY A 238 -11.63 14.45 -57.56
C GLY A 238 -12.19 13.81 -56.30
N ASP A 239 -13.42 13.29 -56.36
CA ASP A 239 -14.14 12.77 -55.18
C ASP A 239 -13.46 11.51 -54.59
N TYR A 240 -13.04 10.58 -55.44
CA TYR A 240 -12.48 9.29 -55.04
C TYR A 240 -11.09 9.04 -55.62
N ILE A 241 -10.07 9.34 -54.80
CA ILE A 241 -8.68 9.28 -55.26
C ILE A 241 -7.88 8.16 -54.58
N ARG A 242 -7.26 7.28 -55.37
CA ARG A 242 -6.42 6.16 -54.87
C ARG A 242 -5.00 6.18 -55.43
N TYR A 243 -4.03 6.40 -54.54
CA TYR A 243 -2.60 6.42 -54.87
C TYR A 243 -1.84 5.16 -54.43
N ARG A 244 -0.97 4.67 -55.32
CA ARG A 244 0.07 3.68 -55.00
C ARG A 244 1.42 4.09 -55.57
N VAL A 245 2.31 4.63 -54.75
CA VAL A 245 3.62 5.13 -55.19
C VAL A 245 4.76 4.32 -54.58
N THR A 246 5.80 4.03 -55.37
CA THR A 246 7.01 3.33 -54.93
C THR A 246 8.26 4.07 -55.44
N ILE A 247 9.19 4.41 -54.55
CA ILE A 247 10.33 5.30 -54.82
C ILE A 247 11.61 4.66 -54.27
N HIS A 248 12.65 4.50 -55.10
CA HIS A 248 13.94 3.92 -54.74
C HIS A 248 15.13 4.82 -55.16
N ASN A 249 16.10 5.03 -54.27
CA ASN A 249 17.42 5.64 -54.57
C ASN A 249 17.39 7.07 -55.17
N ASN A 250 16.58 7.99 -54.65
CA ASN A 250 16.47 9.38 -55.13
C ASN A 250 17.03 10.39 -54.13
N LYS A 251 17.47 11.57 -54.60
CA LYS A 251 18.02 12.60 -53.70
C LYS A 251 16.90 13.32 -52.93
N SER A 252 15.88 13.83 -53.61
CA SER A 252 14.79 14.61 -52.98
C SER A 252 13.47 14.52 -53.77
N PRO A 253 12.70 13.43 -53.67
CA PRO A 253 11.37 13.35 -54.28
C PRO A 253 10.37 14.24 -53.54
N SER A 254 9.54 14.99 -54.27
CA SER A 254 8.38 15.72 -53.76
C SER A 254 7.08 15.17 -54.37
N LEU A 255 6.08 14.91 -53.52
CA LEU A 255 4.78 14.40 -53.96
C LEU A 255 3.64 15.24 -53.35
N PRO A 256 3.44 16.51 -53.74
CA PRO A 256 2.24 17.26 -53.39
C PRO A 256 0.99 16.61 -53.96
N VAL A 257 -0.13 16.62 -53.24
CA VAL A 257 -1.34 15.93 -53.69
C VAL A 257 -2.63 16.73 -53.47
N GLY A 258 -3.58 16.54 -54.41
CA GLY A 258 -4.83 17.26 -54.56
C GLY A 258 -5.94 17.00 -53.54
N LEU A 259 -7.04 17.73 -53.75
CA LEU A 259 -8.25 17.81 -52.93
C LEU A 259 -9.29 16.77 -53.36
N GLY A 260 -10.06 16.24 -52.41
CA GLY A 260 -11.13 15.27 -52.69
C GLY A 260 -11.74 14.66 -51.44
N ASP A 261 -12.99 14.23 -51.50
CA ASP A 261 -13.75 13.73 -50.34
C ASP A 261 -13.17 12.42 -49.78
N TYR A 262 -12.80 11.48 -50.64
CA TYR A 262 -12.33 10.14 -50.28
C TYR A 262 -10.95 9.84 -50.86
N ILE A 263 -9.91 10.06 -50.05
CA ILE A 263 -8.54 9.90 -50.52
C ILE A 263 -7.81 8.73 -49.84
N ARG A 264 -7.23 7.82 -50.64
CA ARG A 264 -6.45 6.66 -50.18
C ARG A 264 -5.03 6.62 -50.73
N TYR A 265 -4.05 6.82 -49.85
CA TYR A 265 -2.63 6.77 -50.16
C TYR A 265 -1.93 5.46 -49.75
N ARG A 266 -1.12 4.92 -50.65
CA ARG A 266 -0.14 3.86 -50.35
C ARG A 266 1.23 4.19 -50.91
N VAL A 267 2.16 4.64 -50.06
CA VAL A 267 3.49 5.10 -50.47
C VAL A 267 4.57 4.17 -49.90
N THR A 268 5.60 3.86 -50.69
CA THR A 268 6.76 3.05 -50.28
C THR A 268 8.05 3.71 -50.77
N ILE A 269 9.00 3.98 -49.87
CA ILE A 269 10.20 4.79 -50.12
C ILE A 269 11.43 4.04 -49.59
N HIS A 270 12.45 3.85 -50.42
CA HIS A 270 13.71 3.17 -50.08
C HIS A 270 14.95 3.99 -50.48
N ASN A 271 15.95 4.11 -49.60
CA ASN A 271 17.30 4.63 -49.89
C ASN A 271 17.39 6.07 -50.44
N ASN A 272 16.61 7.02 -49.93
CA ASN A 272 16.60 8.43 -50.37
C ASN A 272 17.27 9.36 -49.35
N LYS A 273 17.76 10.52 -49.80
CA LYS A 273 18.40 11.50 -48.91
C LYS A 273 17.36 12.26 -48.08
N SER A 274 16.37 12.88 -48.72
CA SER A 274 15.35 13.71 -48.05
C SER A 274 14.02 13.75 -48.81
N PRO A 275 13.18 12.69 -48.76
CA PRO A 275 11.85 12.73 -49.36
C PRO A 275 10.91 13.66 -48.57
N SER A 276 10.12 14.48 -49.27
CA SER A 276 9.04 15.28 -48.69
C SER A 276 7.69 14.86 -49.28
N LEU A 277 6.71 14.67 -48.40
CA LEU A 277 5.36 14.23 -48.74
C LEU A 277 4.32 15.17 -48.11
N PRO A 278 4.09 16.38 -48.65
CA PRO A 278 2.94 17.20 -48.25
C PRO A 278 1.66 16.62 -48.86
N VAL A 279 0.54 16.61 -48.13
CA VAL A 279 -0.70 16.00 -48.64
C VAL A 279 -1.95 16.84 -48.39
N GLY A 280 -2.91 16.75 -49.33
CA GLY A 280 -4.11 17.57 -49.47
C GLY A 280 -5.26 17.35 -48.48
N LEU A 281 -6.31 18.14 -48.70
CA LEU A 281 -7.53 18.29 -47.90
C LEU A 281 -8.64 17.34 -48.37
N GLY A 282 -9.46 16.85 -47.45
CA GLY A 282 -10.59 15.97 -47.76
C GLY A 282 -11.25 15.37 -46.52
N ASP A 283 -12.53 15.01 -46.61
CA ASP A 283 -13.32 14.54 -45.47
C ASP A 283 -12.84 13.18 -44.94
N TYR A 284 -12.53 12.23 -45.83
CA TYR A 284 -12.15 10.86 -45.48
C TYR A 284 -10.79 10.47 -46.06
N ILE A 285 -9.75 10.61 -45.25
CA ILE A 285 -8.38 10.37 -45.72
C ILE A 285 -7.73 9.14 -45.07
N ARG A 286 -7.21 8.22 -45.90
CA ARG A 286 -6.52 7.00 -45.46
C ARG A 286 -5.10 6.89 -46.01
N TYR A 287 -4.12 6.99 -45.12
CA TYR A 287 -2.69 6.87 -45.43
C TYR A 287 -2.07 5.54 -45.04
N ARG A 288 -1.28 4.96 -45.95
CA ARG A 288 -0.36 3.84 -45.66
C ARG A 288 1.03 4.11 -46.23
N VAL A 289 1.97 4.49 -45.37
CA VAL A 289 3.34 4.88 -45.76
C VAL A 289 4.36 3.89 -45.21
N THR A 290 5.36 3.54 -46.01
CA THR A 290 6.47 2.66 -45.63
C THR A 290 7.81 3.25 -46.10
N ILE A 291 8.76 3.45 -45.18
CA ILE A 291 10.01 4.20 -45.41
C ILE A 291 11.19 3.38 -44.90
N HIS A 292 12.19 3.11 -45.74
CA HIS A 292 13.38 2.31 -45.43
C HIS A 292 14.69 3.04 -45.82
N ASN A 293 15.70 3.04 -44.94
CA ASN A 293 17.09 3.43 -45.23
C ASN A 293 17.31 4.88 -45.76
N ASN A 294 16.61 5.88 -45.22
CA ASN A 294 16.72 7.29 -45.65
C ASN A 294 17.46 8.14 -44.61
N LYS A 295 18.07 9.25 -45.04
CA LYS A 295 18.79 10.16 -44.12
C LYS A 295 17.79 10.97 -43.28
N SER A 296 16.87 11.70 -43.90
CA SER A 296 15.92 12.58 -43.19
C SER A 296 14.58 12.72 -43.94
N PRO A 297 13.69 11.71 -43.90
CA PRO A 297 12.37 11.82 -44.50
C PRO A 297 11.47 12.76 -43.69
N SER A 298 10.73 13.65 -44.35
CA SER A 298 9.68 14.47 -43.74
C SER A 298 8.32 14.15 -44.37
N LEU A 299 7.32 13.92 -43.52
CA LEU A 299 5.94 13.69 -43.92
C LEU A 299 5.08 14.71 -43.18
N THR A 300 4.37 15.55 -43.94
CA THR A 300 3.44 16.58 -43.43
C THR A 300 2.08 16.29 -44.05
N VAL A 301 1.00 16.31 -43.29
CA VAL A 301 -0.29 15.86 -43.81
C VAL A 301 -1.43 16.85 -43.52
N GLY A 302 -2.38 16.94 -44.45
CA GLY A 302 -3.49 17.90 -44.50
C GLY A 302 -4.66 17.63 -43.55
N LEU A 303 -5.65 18.52 -43.69
CA LEU A 303 -6.86 18.65 -42.88
C LEU A 303 -7.99 17.74 -43.38
N GLY A 304 -8.85 17.26 -42.48
CA GLY A 304 -10.03 16.47 -42.81
C GLY A 304 -10.73 15.89 -41.60
N ASP A 305 -12.04 15.62 -41.70
CA ASP A 305 -12.86 15.18 -40.56
C ASP A 305 -12.47 13.78 -40.06
N TYR A 306 -12.24 12.84 -40.97
CA TYR A 306 -11.94 11.44 -40.66
C TYR A 306 -10.61 10.97 -41.25
N ILE A 307 -9.57 11.00 -40.42
CA ILE A 307 -8.22 10.70 -40.88
C ILE A 307 -7.65 9.42 -40.27
N ARG A 308 -7.20 8.49 -41.12
CA ARG A 308 -6.58 7.23 -40.72
C ARG A 308 -5.17 7.02 -41.27
N TYR A 309 -4.20 7.00 -40.36
CA TYR A 309 -2.79 6.82 -40.67
C TYR A 309 -2.23 5.45 -40.32
N ARG A 310 -1.45 4.87 -41.24
CA ARG A 310 -0.58 3.71 -40.98
C ARG A 310 0.82 3.94 -41.54
N VAL A 311 1.78 4.25 -40.66
CA VAL A 311 3.16 4.58 -41.05
C VAL A 311 4.13 3.51 -40.52
N THR A 312 5.11 3.12 -41.33
CA THR A 312 6.16 2.16 -40.97
C THR A 312 7.52 2.67 -41.42
N ILE A 313 8.48 2.82 -40.50
CA ILE A 313 9.78 3.48 -40.71
C ILE A 313 10.91 2.58 -40.22
N HIS A 314 11.89 2.25 -41.08
CA HIS A 314 13.02 1.38 -40.77
C HIS A 314 14.37 2.01 -41.16
N ASN A 315 15.38 1.93 -40.29
CA ASN A 315 16.79 2.23 -40.58
C ASN A 315 17.10 3.66 -41.09
N ASN A 316 16.50 4.70 -40.53
CA ASN A 316 16.69 6.11 -40.92
C ASN A 316 17.49 6.89 -39.86
N LYS A 317 18.18 7.97 -40.27
CA LYS A 317 18.93 8.80 -39.32
C LYS A 317 17.97 9.66 -38.47
N SER A 318 17.11 10.46 -39.10
CA SER A 318 16.21 11.39 -38.39
C SER A 318 14.89 11.61 -39.15
N PRO A 319 13.95 10.67 -39.12
CA PRO A 319 12.62 10.87 -39.72
C PRO A 319 11.79 11.86 -38.88
N SER A 320 11.14 12.82 -39.54
CA SER A 320 10.13 13.69 -38.93
C SER A 320 8.75 13.44 -39.54
N LEU A 321 7.75 13.32 -38.68
CA LEU A 321 6.35 13.20 -39.07
C LEU A 321 5.54 14.26 -38.33
N THR A 322 4.92 15.16 -39.09
CA THR A 322 3.97 16.17 -38.61
C THR A 322 2.62 15.87 -39.23
N VAL A 323 1.53 16.02 -38.48
CA VAL A 323 0.20 15.66 -38.98
C VAL A 323 -0.85 16.72 -38.67
N GLY A 324 -1.80 16.91 -39.60
CA GLY A 324 -2.83 17.94 -39.59
C GLY A 324 -4.01 17.72 -38.64
N LEU A 325 -4.96 18.66 -38.73
CA LEU A 325 -6.15 18.83 -37.90
C LEU A 325 -7.33 18.01 -38.42
N GLY A 326 -8.22 17.58 -37.53
CA GLY A 326 -9.44 16.86 -37.89
C GLY A 326 -10.19 16.30 -36.68
N ASP A 327 -11.50 16.12 -36.79
CA ASP A 327 -12.36 15.71 -35.66
C ASP A 327 -12.05 14.28 -35.18
N TYR A 328 -11.90 13.34 -36.11
CA TYR A 328 -11.68 11.92 -35.82
C TYR A 328 -10.39 11.40 -36.42
N ILE A 329 -9.34 11.34 -35.59
CA ILE A 329 -8.02 10.95 -36.06
C ILE A 329 -7.53 9.63 -35.46
N ARG A 330 -7.14 8.69 -36.33
CA ARG A 330 -6.59 7.38 -35.95
C ARG A 330 -5.19 7.12 -36.50
N TYR A 331 -4.23 7.04 -35.60
CA TYR A 331 -2.82 6.78 -35.90
C TYR A 331 -2.35 5.36 -35.58
N ARG A 332 -1.61 4.77 -36.52
CA ARG A 332 -0.81 3.55 -36.29
C ARG A 332 0.60 3.72 -36.84
N VAL A 333 1.58 3.93 -35.96
CA VAL A 333 2.98 4.18 -36.33
C VAL A 333 3.87 3.05 -35.83
N THR A 334 4.83 2.61 -36.65
CA THR A 334 5.82 1.58 -36.31
C THR A 334 7.21 2.02 -36.76
N ILE A 335 8.17 2.07 -35.84
CA ILE A 335 9.50 2.66 -36.03
C ILE A 335 10.58 1.67 -35.56
N HIS A 336 11.52 1.30 -36.43
CA HIS A 336 12.60 0.34 -36.14
C HIS A 336 13.99 0.90 -36.52
N ASN A 337 14.99 0.74 -35.65
CA ASN A 337 16.42 0.94 -35.95
C ASN A 337 16.81 2.36 -36.43
N ASN A 338 16.23 3.43 -35.88
CA ASN A 338 16.53 4.82 -36.24
C ASN A 338 17.37 5.52 -35.17
N LYS A 339 18.13 6.57 -35.55
CA LYS A 339 18.94 7.33 -34.58
C LYS A 339 18.04 8.24 -33.73
N SER A 340 17.25 9.11 -34.35
CA SER A 340 16.41 10.09 -33.63
C SER A 340 15.11 10.42 -34.38
N PRO A 341 14.09 9.55 -34.36
CA PRO A 341 12.79 9.86 -34.95
C PRO A 341 12.03 10.89 -34.10
N SER A 342 11.43 11.89 -34.75
CA SER A 342 10.48 12.83 -34.14
C SER A 342 9.08 12.66 -34.75
N LEU A 343 8.07 12.61 -33.88
CA LEU A 343 6.67 12.57 -34.28
C LEU A 343 5.94 13.67 -33.53
N THR A 344 5.37 14.63 -34.28
CA THR A 344 4.49 15.69 -33.78
C THR A 344 3.11 15.48 -34.40
N VAL A 345 2.05 15.69 -33.64
CA VAL A 345 0.69 15.41 -34.13
C VAL A 345 -0.29 16.53 -33.80
N GLY A 346 -1.23 16.77 -34.73
CA GLY A 346 -2.21 17.86 -34.71
C GLY A 346 -3.40 17.70 -33.76
N LEU A 347 -4.28 18.70 -33.81
CA LEU A 347 -5.46 18.93 -32.97
C LEU A 347 -6.69 18.18 -33.50
N GLY A 348 -7.59 17.79 -32.60
CA GLY A 348 -8.86 17.16 -32.96
C GLY A 348 -9.64 16.63 -31.76
N ASP A 349 -10.96 16.52 -31.86
CA ASP A 349 -11.83 16.15 -30.74
C ASP A 349 -11.60 14.70 -30.28
N TYR A 350 -11.48 13.76 -31.22
CA TYR A 350 -11.34 12.33 -30.95
C TYR A 350 -10.08 11.75 -31.56
N ILE A 351 -9.04 11.63 -30.73
CA ILE A 351 -7.73 11.18 -31.22
C ILE A 351 -7.32 9.83 -30.64
N ARG A 352 -7.01 8.86 -31.53
CA ARG A 352 -6.55 7.52 -31.16
C ARG A 352 -5.17 7.17 -31.72
N TYR A 353 -4.21 7.00 -30.82
CA TYR A 353 -2.82 6.66 -31.14
C TYR A 353 -2.45 5.21 -30.85
N ARG A 354 -1.77 4.57 -31.80
CA ARG A 354 -1.06 3.31 -31.60
C ARG A 354 0.38 3.39 -32.14
N VAL A 355 1.35 3.51 -31.26
CA VAL A 355 2.76 3.68 -31.62
C VAL A 355 3.59 2.48 -31.14
N THR A 356 4.51 2.01 -31.98
CA THR A 356 5.43 0.90 -31.66
C THR A 356 6.86 1.27 -32.10
N ILE A 357 7.81 1.25 -31.18
CA ILE A 357 9.19 1.76 -31.37
C ILE A 357 10.20 0.69 -30.91
N HIS A 358 11.11 0.28 -31.79
CA HIS A 358 12.14 -0.73 -31.52
C HIS A 358 13.55 -0.27 -31.89
N ASN A 359 14.55 -0.51 -31.02
CA ASN A 359 15.99 -0.38 -31.31
C ASN A 359 16.46 1.02 -31.78
N ASN A 360 15.96 2.11 -31.20
CA ASN A 360 16.34 3.49 -31.55
C ASN A 360 17.22 4.13 -30.47
N LYS A 361 18.04 5.12 -30.84
CA LYS A 361 18.89 5.83 -29.87
C LYS A 361 18.05 6.78 -29.00
N SER A 362 17.30 7.70 -29.61
CA SER A 362 16.54 8.73 -28.88
C SER A 362 15.26 9.16 -29.63
N PRO A 363 14.18 8.35 -29.61
CA PRO A 363 12.91 8.74 -30.21
C PRO A 363 12.21 9.81 -29.35
N SER A 364 11.68 10.86 -30.00
CA SER A 364 10.79 11.84 -29.37
C SER A 364 9.39 11.78 -29.98
N LEU A 365 8.38 11.78 -29.13
CA LEU A 365 6.98 11.83 -29.53
C LEU A 365 6.31 12.97 -28.76
N THR A 366 5.81 13.96 -29.49
CA THR A 366 5.00 15.08 -28.99
C THR A 366 3.60 14.96 -29.59
N VAL A 367 2.56 15.21 -28.82
CA VAL A 367 1.19 15.02 -29.29
C VAL A 367 0.29 16.20 -28.97
N GLY A 368 -0.65 16.50 -29.89
CA GLY A 368 -1.56 17.64 -29.87
C GLY A 368 -2.75 17.55 -28.90
N LEU A 369 -3.54 18.62 -28.93
CA LEU A 369 -4.70 18.91 -28.08
C LEU A 369 -5.98 18.24 -28.60
N GLY A 370 -6.90 17.89 -27.70
CA GLY A 370 -8.20 17.34 -28.06
C GLY A 370 -9.00 16.83 -26.85
N ASP A 371 -10.32 16.83 -26.95
CA ASP A 371 -11.21 16.50 -25.82
C ASP A 371 -11.07 15.03 -25.38
N TYR A 372 -11.02 14.10 -26.33
CA TYR A 372 -10.98 12.66 -26.08
C TYR A 372 -9.76 11.99 -26.70
N ILE A 373 -8.71 11.80 -25.88
CA ILE A 373 -7.45 11.26 -26.38
C ILE A 373 -7.12 9.88 -25.83
N ARG A 374 -6.88 8.91 -26.72
CA ARG A 374 -6.50 7.54 -26.37
C ARG A 374 -5.14 7.11 -26.94
N TYR A 375 -4.19 6.89 -26.05
CA TYR A 375 -2.83 6.47 -26.37
C TYR A 375 -2.57 4.98 -26.10
N ARG A 376 -1.92 4.31 -27.07
CA ARG A 376 -1.31 2.99 -26.89
C ARG A 376 0.11 2.98 -27.45
N VAL A 377 1.11 3.01 -26.57
CA VAL A 377 2.53 3.09 -26.93
C VAL A 377 3.28 1.84 -26.47
N THR A 378 4.16 1.32 -27.32
CA THR A 378 5.01 0.16 -27.02
C THR A 378 6.45 0.44 -27.46
N ILE A 379 7.41 0.33 -26.54
CA ILE A 379 8.81 0.77 -26.72
C ILE A 379 9.76 -0.35 -26.28
N HIS A 380 10.65 -0.80 -27.16
CA HIS A 380 11.60 -1.89 -26.91
C HIS A 380 13.05 -1.49 -27.28
N ASN A 381 14.02 -1.80 -26.42
CA ASN A 381 15.46 -1.75 -26.70
C ASN A 381 16.01 -0.37 -27.14
N ASN A 382 15.56 0.73 -26.55
CA ASN A 382 16.02 2.09 -26.87
C ASN A 382 16.92 2.67 -25.76
N LYS A 383 17.81 3.60 -26.13
CA LYS A 383 18.70 4.24 -25.13
C LYS A 383 17.92 5.25 -24.27
N SER A 384 17.23 6.21 -24.89
CA SER A 384 16.54 7.30 -24.17
C SER A 384 15.27 7.79 -24.90
N PRO A 385 14.15 7.05 -24.89
CA PRO A 385 12.91 7.51 -25.48
C PRO A 385 12.27 8.61 -24.62
N SER A 386 11.81 9.70 -25.24
CA SER A 386 10.99 10.74 -24.62
C SER A 386 9.58 10.77 -25.23
N LEU A 387 8.56 10.80 -24.38
CA LEU A 387 7.17 10.98 -24.79
C LEU A 387 6.60 12.17 -24.03
N THR A 388 6.19 13.21 -24.75
CA THR A 388 5.47 14.38 -24.24
C THR A 388 4.06 14.34 -24.82
N VAL A 389 3.05 14.69 -24.03
CA VAL A 389 1.66 14.56 -24.47
C VAL A 389 0.84 15.82 -24.18
N GLY A 390 -0.10 16.12 -25.08
CA GLY A 390 -0.96 17.31 -25.08
C GLY A 390 -2.12 17.30 -24.08
N LEU A 391 -2.85 18.41 -24.09
CA LEU A 391 -3.97 18.78 -23.22
C LEU A 391 -5.30 18.20 -23.72
N GLY A 392 -6.22 17.90 -22.81
CA GLY A 392 -7.56 17.42 -23.16
C GLY A 392 -8.37 16.96 -21.96
N ASP A 393 -9.69 17.04 -22.02
CA ASP A 393 -10.58 16.74 -20.89
C ASP A 393 -10.52 15.27 -20.47
N TYR A 394 -10.51 14.34 -21.44
CA TYR A 394 -10.54 12.89 -21.21
C TYR A 394 -9.36 12.17 -21.84
N ILE A 395 -8.33 11.91 -21.04
CA ILE A 395 -7.09 11.32 -21.54
C ILE A 395 -6.85 9.90 -21.01
N ARG A 396 -6.66 8.94 -21.92
CA ARG A 396 -6.37 7.54 -21.60
C ARG A 396 -5.05 7.04 -22.16
N TYR A 397 -4.12 6.73 -21.27
CA TYR A 397 -2.80 6.19 -21.60
C TYR A 397 -2.65 4.69 -21.37
N ARG A 398 -2.07 3.99 -22.34
CA ARG A 398 -1.56 2.62 -22.20
C ARG A 398 -0.14 2.51 -22.76
N VAL A 399 0.85 2.46 -21.87
CA VAL A 399 2.27 2.46 -22.24
C VAL A 399 2.93 1.14 -21.82
N THR A 400 3.78 0.57 -22.68
CA THR A 400 4.57 -0.63 -22.40
C THR A 400 6.02 -0.42 -22.82
N ILE A 401 6.97 -0.61 -21.91
CA ILE A 401 8.39 -0.27 -22.09
C ILE A 401 9.26 -1.47 -21.68
N HIS A 402 10.15 -1.93 -22.57
CA HIS A 402 10.99 -3.11 -22.35
C HIS A 402 12.47 -2.85 -22.71
N ASN A 403 13.42 -3.23 -21.84
CA ASN A 403 14.87 -3.21 -22.11
C ASN A 403 15.48 -1.85 -22.53
N ASN A 404 15.08 -0.74 -21.91
CA ASN A 404 15.59 0.60 -22.20
C ASN A 404 16.52 1.11 -21.09
N LYS A 405 17.46 2.00 -21.43
CA LYS A 405 18.38 2.58 -20.44
C LYS A 405 17.67 3.62 -19.57
N SER A 406 17.04 4.62 -20.18
CA SER A 406 16.42 5.75 -19.46
C SER A 406 15.20 6.33 -20.19
N PRO A 407 14.04 5.67 -20.17
CA PRO A 407 12.82 6.23 -20.75
C PRO A 407 12.26 7.36 -19.88
N SER A 408 11.85 8.47 -20.51
CA SER A 408 11.10 9.56 -19.88
C SER A 408 9.70 9.70 -20.50
N LEU A 409 8.69 9.83 -19.65
CA LEU A 409 7.31 10.11 -20.04
C LEU A 409 6.86 11.38 -19.33
N THR A 410 6.62 12.46 -20.05
CA THR A 410 5.99 13.68 -19.55
C THR A 410 4.56 13.72 -20.06
N VAL A 411 3.60 14.13 -19.24
CA VAL A 411 2.18 14.05 -19.62
C VAL A 411 1.41 15.35 -19.36
N GLY A 412 0.43 15.61 -20.24
CA GLY A 412 -0.40 16.81 -20.29
C GLY A 412 -1.48 16.94 -19.22
N LEU A 413 -2.14 18.09 -19.27
CA LEU A 413 -3.19 18.57 -18.37
C LEU A 413 -4.57 18.11 -18.86
N GLY A 414 -5.49 17.84 -17.94
CA GLY A 414 -6.86 17.46 -18.26
C GLY A 414 -7.67 17.01 -17.06
N ASP A 415 -8.98 17.17 -17.10
CA ASP A 415 -9.88 16.90 -15.97
C ASP A 415 -9.89 15.42 -15.56
N TYR A 416 -9.94 14.51 -16.55
CA TYR A 416 -10.04 13.06 -16.33
C TYR A 416 -8.90 12.29 -17.00
N ILE A 417 -7.88 11.96 -16.20
CA ILE A 417 -6.69 11.29 -16.72
C ILE A 417 -6.53 9.86 -16.21
N ARG A 418 -6.41 8.89 -17.12
CA ARG A 418 -6.21 7.46 -16.81
C ARG A 418 -4.92 6.89 -17.39
N TYR A 419 -3.99 6.53 -16.51
CA TYR A 419 -2.73 5.89 -16.85
C TYR A 419 -2.71 4.38 -16.63
N ARG A 420 -2.22 3.64 -17.63
CA ARG A 420 -1.82 2.24 -17.50
C ARG A 420 -0.43 2.02 -18.07
N VAL A 421 0.57 1.85 -17.20
CA VAL A 421 1.98 1.72 -17.59
C VAL A 421 2.55 0.36 -17.17
N THR A 422 3.34 -0.25 -18.04
CA THR A 422 4.05 -1.52 -17.78
C THR A 422 5.50 -1.39 -18.22
N ILE A 423 6.43 -1.66 -17.31
CA ILE A 423 7.87 -1.44 -17.49
C ILE A 423 8.63 -2.71 -17.10
N HIS A 424 9.51 -3.20 -17.98
CA HIS A 424 10.27 -4.44 -17.78
C HIS A 424 11.75 -4.26 -18.17
N ASN A 425 12.69 -4.71 -17.31
CA ASN A 425 14.14 -4.75 -17.59
C ASN A 425 14.81 -3.39 -17.96
N ASN A 426 14.47 -2.28 -17.30
CA ASN A 426 15.06 -0.96 -17.56
C ASN A 426 16.02 -0.53 -16.44
N LYS A 427 17.00 0.32 -16.76
CA LYS A 427 17.98 0.80 -15.77
C LYS A 427 17.34 1.87 -14.86
N SER A 428 16.79 2.94 -15.44
CA SER A 428 16.22 4.07 -14.67
C SER A 428 15.05 4.74 -15.41
N PRO A 429 13.84 4.17 -15.40
CA PRO A 429 12.66 4.83 -15.96
C PRO A 429 12.20 5.97 -15.06
N SER A 430 11.91 7.14 -15.67
CA SER A 430 11.22 8.26 -15.01
C SER A 430 9.86 8.50 -15.67
N LEU A 431 8.82 8.63 -14.84
CA LEU A 431 7.46 8.90 -15.30
C LEU A 431 6.91 10.12 -14.55
N PRO A 432 7.35 11.36 -14.85
CA PRO A 432 6.67 12.57 -14.37
C PRO A 432 5.25 12.69 -14.93
N VAL A 433 4.31 13.23 -14.13
CA VAL A 433 2.90 13.23 -14.55
C VAL A 433 2.11 14.49 -14.20
N GLY A 434 1.13 14.77 -15.07
CA GLY A 434 0.35 16.00 -15.23
C GLY A 434 -0.74 16.29 -14.19
N LEU A 435 -1.36 17.45 -14.40
CA LEU A 435 -2.33 18.13 -13.55
C LEU A 435 -3.75 17.81 -14.01
N GLY A 436 -4.67 17.62 -13.07
CA GLY A 436 -6.08 17.35 -13.38
C GLY A 436 -6.90 16.92 -12.18
N ASP A 437 -8.19 17.16 -12.20
CA ASP A 437 -9.09 16.93 -11.05
C ASP A 437 -9.19 15.45 -10.68
N TYR A 438 -9.30 14.56 -11.67
CA TYR A 438 -9.50 13.12 -11.48
C TYR A 438 -8.42 12.28 -12.15
N ILE A 439 -7.42 11.88 -11.37
CA ILE A 439 -6.27 11.13 -11.90
C ILE A 439 -6.22 9.68 -11.41
N ARG A 440 -6.16 8.73 -12.34
CA ARG A 440 -6.07 7.29 -12.05
C ARG A 440 -4.83 6.63 -12.65
N TYR A 441 -3.94 6.16 -11.77
CA TYR A 441 -2.73 5.43 -12.14
C TYR A 441 -2.81 3.94 -11.93
N ARG A 442 -2.39 3.17 -12.92
CA ARG A 442 -2.10 1.74 -12.81
C ARG A 442 -0.72 1.43 -13.39
N VAL A 443 0.26 1.19 -12.52
CA VAL A 443 1.65 0.97 -12.91
C VAL A 443 2.13 -0.43 -12.52
N THR A 444 2.87 -1.09 -13.40
CA THR A 444 3.48 -2.41 -13.16
C THR A 444 4.94 -2.39 -13.60
N ILE A 445 5.86 -2.73 -12.70
CA ILE A 445 7.31 -2.60 -12.87
C ILE A 445 7.99 -3.92 -12.50
N HIS A 446 8.80 -4.47 -13.41
CA HIS A 446 9.47 -5.76 -13.24
C HIS A 446 10.96 -5.70 -13.62
N ASN A 447 11.87 -6.21 -12.78
CA ASN A 447 13.31 -6.36 -13.07
C ASN A 447 14.08 -5.05 -13.41
N ASN A 448 13.86 -3.94 -12.70
CA ASN A 448 14.52 -2.65 -12.95
C ASN A 448 15.52 -2.30 -11.83
N LYS A 449 16.54 -1.49 -12.16
CA LYS A 449 17.55 -1.07 -11.17
C LYS A 449 17.01 0.01 -10.24
N SER A 450 16.50 1.11 -10.78
CA SER A 450 16.04 2.27 -9.99
C SER A 450 14.89 3.03 -10.66
N PRO A 451 13.65 2.50 -10.65
CA PRO A 451 12.50 3.24 -11.17
C PRO A 451 12.12 4.39 -10.23
N SER A 452 11.90 5.59 -10.80
CA SER A 452 11.30 6.73 -10.09
C SER A 452 9.94 7.06 -10.69
N LEU A 453 8.93 7.18 -9.82
CA LEU A 453 7.56 7.53 -10.20
C LEU A 453 7.11 8.81 -9.46
N PRO A 454 7.58 10.00 -9.87
CA PRO A 454 7.03 11.26 -9.35
C PRO A 454 5.57 11.46 -9.80
N VAL A 455 4.79 12.20 -9.01
CA VAL A 455 3.32 12.22 -9.08
C VAL A 455 2.77 13.65 -9.18
N GLY A 456 1.72 13.82 -10.01
CA GLY A 456 0.99 15.07 -10.28
C GLY A 456 0.02 15.56 -9.20
N LEU A 457 -0.56 16.74 -9.47
CA LEU A 457 -1.47 17.51 -8.60
C LEU A 457 -2.92 17.34 -9.08
N GLY A 458 -3.86 17.21 -8.14
CA GLY A 458 -5.28 17.09 -8.45
C GLY A 458 -6.13 16.68 -7.25
N ASP A 459 -7.42 16.99 -7.28
CA ASP A 459 -8.34 16.80 -6.14
C ASP A 459 -8.53 15.32 -5.80
N TYR A 460 -8.72 14.45 -6.81
CA TYR A 460 -9.01 13.03 -6.64
C TYR A 460 -7.98 12.14 -7.33
N ILE A 461 -7.02 11.64 -6.55
CA ILE A 461 -5.92 10.84 -7.10
C ILE A 461 -5.96 9.38 -6.61
N ARG A 462 -5.98 8.44 -7.56
CA ARG A 462 -5.97 6.99 -7.29
C ARG A 462 -4.78 6.26 -7.90
N TYR A 463 -3.91 5.75 -7.04
CA TYR A 463 -2.75 4.94 -7.42
C TYR A 463 -2.94 3.45 -7.21
N ARG A 464 -2.59 2.66 -8.23
CA ARG A 464 -2.40 1.21 -8.13
C ARG A 464 -1.04 0.81 -8.71
N VAL A 465 -0.09 0.49 -7.84
CA VAL A 465 1.31 0.20 -8.22
C VAL A 465 1.67 -1.25 -7.86
N THR A 466 2.36 -1.95 -8.76
CA THR A 466 2.88 -3.31 -8.55
C THR A 466 4.35 -3.37 -8.99
N ILE A 467 5.24 -3.77 -8.08
CA ILE A 467 6.69 -3.76 -8.27
C ILE A 467 7.27 -5.13 -7.89
N HIS A 468 8.02 -5.75 -8.80
CA HIS A 468 8.58 -7.09 -8.63
C HIS A 468 10.04 -7.16 -9.08
N ASN A 469 10.93 -7.75 -8.26
CA ASN A 469 12.35 -8.03 -8.59
C ASN A 469 13.22 -6.78 -8.94
N ASN A 470 13.07 -5.66 -8.23
CA ASN A 470 13.83 -4.43 -8.48
C ASN A 470 14.90 -4.18 -7.41
N LYS A 471 15.96 -3.44 -7.76
CA LYS A 471 17.05 -3.15 -6.81
C LYS A 471 16.65 -2.05 -5.83
N SER A 472 16.20 -0.89 -6.31
CA SER A 472 15.90 0.27 -5.46
C SER A 472 14.80 1.19 -6.05
N PRO A 473 13.53 0.76 -6.07
CA PRO A 473 12.40 1.63 -6.41
C PRO A 473 12.25 2.82 -5.45
N SER A 474 11.98 4.01 -6.01
CA SER A 474 11.50 5.18 -5.28
C SER A 474 10.13 5.63 -5.80
N LEU A 475 9.24 5.91 -4.86
CA LEU A 475 7.87 6.35 -5.13
C LEU A 475 7.59 7.65 -4.35
N PRO A 476 8.03 8.83 -4.83
CA PRO A 476 7.56 10.10 -4.28
C PRO A 476 6.13 10.39 -4.77
N VAL A 477 5.32 11.01 -3.92
CA VAL A 477 3.86 11.14 -4.11
C VAL A 477 3.45 12.62 -3.99
N GLY A 478 2.47 13.03 -4.80
CA GLY A 478 1.98 14.41 -4.95
C GLY A 478 0.79 14.80 -4.06
N LEU A 479 0.27 15.99 -4.34
CA LEU A 479 -0.64 16.79 -3.52
C LEU A 479 -2.07 16.68 -4.06
N GLY A 480 -3.05 16.61 -3.16
CA GLY A 480 -4.47 16.58 -3.51
C GLY A 480 -5.38 16.24 -2.33
N ASP A 481 -6.63 16.67 -2.38
CA ASP A 481 -7.57 16.55 -1.26
C ASP A 481 -7.91 15.08 -0.93
N TYR A 482 -8.14 14.25 -1.96
CA TYR A 482 -8.56 12.85 -1.80
C TYR A 482 -7.60 11.89 -2.49
N ILE A 483 -6.69 11.30 -1.72
CA ILE A 483 -5.66 10.41 -2.27
C ILE A 483 -5.80 8.96 -1.81
N ARG A 484 -5.86 8.03 -2.79
CA ARG A 484 -5.96 6.58 -2.54
C ARG A 484 -4.83 5.78 -3.17
N TYR A 485 -3.99 5.19 -2.33
CA TYR A 485 -2.89 4.30 -2.74
C TYR A 485 -3.18 2.82 -2.52
N ARG A 486 -2.88 2.02 -3.55
CA ARG A 486 -2.76 0.56 -3.45
C ARG A 486 -1.44 0.08 -4.04
N VAL A 487 -0.52 -0.34 -3.18
CA VAL A 487 0.85 -0.70 -3.57
C VAL A 487 1.12 -2.17 -3.22
N THR A 488 1.72 -2.91 -4.15
CA THR A 488 2.13 -4.32 -3.96
C THR A 488 3.57 -4.52 -4.42
N ILE A 489 4.43 -5.03 -3.53
CA ILE A 489 5.88 -5.04 -3.72
C ILE A 489 6.43 -6.41 -3.33
N GLN A 490 7.21 -7.03 -4.22
CA GLN A 490 7.71 -8.39 -4.05
C GLN A 490 9.18 -8.51 -4.50
N ASN A 491 10.01 -9.20 -3.70
CA ASN A 491 11.38 -9.62 -4.05
C ASN A 491 12.36 -8.48 -4.42
N ASN A 492 12.35 -7.35 -3.70
CA ASN A 492 13.23 -6.20 -3.96
C ASN A 492 14.36 -6.08 -2.92
N LYS A 493 15.50 -5.49 -3.32
CA LYS A 493 16.63 -5.28 -2.41
C LYS A 493 16.36 -4.14 -1.41
N SER A 494 15.86 -3.00 -1.87
CA SER A 494 15.47 -1.88 -1.00
C SER A 494 14.26 -1.15 -1.57
N LEU A 495 13.37 -0.64 -0.71
CA LEU A 495 12.29 0.28 -1.11
C LEU A 495 12.38 1.56 -0.29
N SER A 496 12.24 2.71 -0.96
CA SER A 496 11.85 3.97 -0.34
C SER A 496 10.51 4.43 -0.90
N LEU A 497 9.52 4.60 -0.04
CA LEU A 497 8.22 5.17 -0.39
C LEU A 497 8.02 6.40 0.49
N THR A 498 7.91 7.57 -0.14
CA THR A 498 7.62 8.86 0.51
C THR A 498 6.26 9.33 0.02
N VAL A 499 5.41 9.74 0.94
CA VAL A 499 4.02 10.05 0.67
C VAL A 499 3.76 11.57 0.75
N GLY A 500 2.84 12.08 -0.09
CA GLY A 500 2.45 13.50 -0.20
C GLY A 500 1.34 13.95 0.75
N LEU A 501 0.99 15.24 0.62
CA LEU A 501 0.07 16.00 1.48
C LEU A 501 -1.37 15.95 0.92
N GLY A 502 -2.37 15.91 1.81
CA GLY A 502 -3.77 15.99 1.42
C GLY A 502 -4.74 15.73 2.57
N ASP A 503 -5.98 16.21 2.48
CA ASP A 503 -6.95 16.15 3.58
C ASP A 503 -7.38 14.71 3.89
N TYR A 504 -7.68 13.91 2.87
CA TYR A 504 -8.19 12.55 3.00
C TYR A 504 -7.30 11.52 2.31
N ILE A 505 -6.49 10.83 3.11
CA ILE A 505 -5.48 9.93 2.57
C ILE A 505 -5.70 8.47 2.97
N ARG A 506 -5.80 7.57 1.99
CA ARG A 506 -6.01 6.12 2.21
C ARG A 506 -4.94 5.24 1.56
N TYR A 507 -4.17 4.56 2.39
CA TYR A 507 -3.13 3.63 1.97
C TYR A 507 -3.49 2.16 2.17
N ARG A 508 -3.19 1.36 1.15
CA ARG A 508 -3.15 -0.10 1.23
C ARG A 508 -1.85 -0.63 0.63
N VAL A 509 -0.93 -1.07 1.48
CA VAL A 509 0.41 -1.52 1.10
C VAL A 509 0.59 -3.00 1.44
N THR A 510 1.15 -3.78 0.51
CA THR A 510 1.46 -5.21 0.70
C THR A 510 2.87 -5.51 0.20
N ILE A 511 3.71 -6.06 1.07
CA ILE A 511 5.16 -6.18 0.87
C ILE A 511 5.60 -7.61 1.22
N HIS A 512 6.32 -8.28 0.31
CA HIS A 512 6.77 -9.66 0.46
C HIS A 512 8.25 -9.83 0.05
N ASN A 513 9.06 -10.55 0.85
CA ASN A 513 10.42 -10.97 0.52
C ASN A 513 11.42 -9.84 0.14
N ASN A 514 11.47 -8.73 0.88
CA ASN A 514 12.42 -7.64 0.61
C ASN A 514 13.52 -7.55 1.69
N LYS A 515 14.73 -7.11 1.31
CA LYS A 515 15.86 -7.00 2.24
C LYS A 515 15.72 -5.78 3.17
N SER A 516 15.38 -4.59 2.64
CA SER A 516 15.07 -3.41 3.46
C SER A 516 13.86 -2.65 2.91
N LEU A 517 13.11 -2.05 3.82
CA LEU A 517 11.96 -1.20 3.51
C LEU A 517 12.08 0.06 4.36
N SER A 518 12.00 1.23 3.74
CA SER A 518 11.69 2.49 4.40
C SER A 518 10.40 3.03 3.81
N LEU A 519 9.39 3.20 4.66
CA LEU A 519 8.15 3.88 4.32
C LEU A 519 8.06 5.12 5.20
N THR A 520 8.13 6.30 4.59
CA THR A 520 7.89 7.61 5.22
C THR A 520 6.60 8.16 4.67
N VAL A 521 5.80 8.80 5.52
CA VAL A 521 4.43 9.13 5.19
C VAL A 521 4.12 10.62 5.38
N GLY A 522 3.26 11.18 4.53
CA GLY A 522 2.90 12.60 4.47
C GLY A 522 1.84 13.05 5.47
N LEU A 523 1.56 14.37 5.43
CA LEU A 523 0.67 15.11 6.34
C LEU A 523 -0.76 15.18 5.79
N GLY A 524 -1.76 15.21 6.66
CA GLY A 524 -3.18 15.36 6.28
C GLY A 524 -4.16 15.16 7.43
N ASP A 525 -5.37 15.69 7.31
CA ASP A 525 -6.34 15.68 8.41
C ASP A 525 -6.87 14.27 8.71
N TYR A 526 -7.24 13.51 7.68
CA TYR A 526 -7.85 12.19 7.79
C TYR A 526 -7.05 11.11 7.10
N ILE A 527 -6.27 10.36 7.88
CA ILE A 527 -5.33 9.41 7.33
C ILE A 527 -5.64 7.96 7.73
N ARG A 528 -5.76 7.07 6.74
CA ARG A 528 -6.03 5.63 6.95
C ARG A 528 -4.99 4.71 6.31
N TYR A 529 -4.23 4.00 7.14
CA TYR A 529 -3.24 3.01 6.72
C TYR A 529 -3.70 1.57 6.89
N ARG A 530 -3.46 0.76 5.85
CA ARG A 530 -3.49 -0.71 5.93
C ARG A 530 -2.23 -1.29 5.31
N VAL A 531 -1.31 -1.77 6.16
CA VAL A 531 0.00 -2.28 5.75
C VAL A 531 0.12 -3.76 6.10
N THR A 532 0.67 -4.56 5.18
CA THR A 532 0.90 -6.00 5.37
C THR A 532 2.30 -6.37 4.87
N ILE A 533 3.13 -6.94 5.74
CA ILE A 533 4.57 -7.16 5.53
C ILE A 533 4.91 -8.61 5.86
N HIS A 534 5.47 -9.36 4.89
CA HIS A 534 5.84 -10.77 5.02
C HIS A 534 7.30 -11.02 4.61
N ASN A 535 8.05 -11.79 5.41
CA ASN A 535 9.37 -12.34 5.06
C ASN A 535 10.46 -11.29 4.69
N ASN A 536 10.55 -10.17 5.41
CA ASN A 536 11.55 -9.11 5.18
C ASN A 536 12.63 -9.10 6.28
N LYS A 537 13.85 -8.66 5.95
CA LYS A 537 14.95 -8.63 6.94
C LYS A 537 14.77 -7.48 7.93
N SER A 538 14.62 -6.24 7.47
CA SER A 538 14.51 -5.07 8.35
C SER A 538 13.55 -4.01 7.79
N PRO A 539 12.22 -4.16 7.95
CA PRO A 539 11.29 -3.11 7.55
C PRO A 539 11.22 -2.00 8.60
N SER A 540 11.42 -0.75 8.17
CA SER A 540 11.12 0.46 8.94
C SER A 540 9.90 1.17 8.35
N LEU A 541 8.94 1.49 9.21
CA LEU A 541 7.77 2.30 8.87
C LEU A 541 7.78 3.52 9.78
N THR A 542 7.94 4.70 9.22
CA THR A 542 7.81 6.00 9.89
C THR A 542 6.55 6.68 9.37
N VAL A 543 5.77 7.33 10.23
CA VAL A 543 4.52 7.96 9.79
C VAL A 543 4.41 9.45 10.08
N GLY A 544 3.71 10.18 9.21
CA GLY A 544 3.48 11.63 9.26
C GLY A 544 2.38 12.09 10.21
N LEU A 545 2.14 13.40 10.21
CA LEU A 545 1.28 14.15 11.13
C LEU A 545 -0.16 14.27 10.58
N GLY A 546 -1.15 14.36 11.47
CA GLY A 546 -2.54 14.59 11.08
C GLY A 546 -3.54 14.44 12.22
N ASP A 547 -4.70 15.09 12.13
CA ASP A 547 -5.69 15.13 13.22
C ASP A 547 -6.30 13.76 13.51
N TYR A 548 -6.73 13.02 12.48
CA TYR A 548 -7.43 11.75 12.60
C TYR A 548 -6.69 10.62 11.87
N ILE A 549 -5.93 9.83 12.63
CA ILE A 549 -5.10 8.79 12.04
C ILE A 549 -5.51 7.38 12.47
N ARG A 550 -5.77 6.51 11.48
CA ARG A 550 -6.13 5.10 11.70
C ARG A 550 -5.15 4.12 11.03
N TYR A 551 -4.47 3.35 11.87
CA TYR A 551 -3.51 2.32 11.45
C TYR A 551 -4.02 0.90 11.59
N ARG A 552 -3.80 0.09 10.55
CA ARG A 552 -3.89 -1.37 10.60
C ARG A 552 -2.65 -2.00 9.98
N VAL A 553 -1.77 -2.53 10.82
CA VAL A 553 -0.48 -3.12 10.40
C VAL A 553 -0.46 -4.62 10.73
N THR A 554 0.04 -5.43 9.80
CA THR A 554 0.24 -6.87 9.99
C THR A 554 1.64 -7.27 9.50
N ILE A 555 2.42 -7.88 10.37
CA ILE A 555 3.84 -8.20 10.16
C ILE A 555 4.09 -9.68 10.47
N HIS A 556 4.62 -10.43 9.51
CA HIS A 556 4.83 -11.88 9.62
C HIS A 556 6.23 -12.31 9.16
N ASN A 557 6.93 -13.15 9.93
CA ASN A 557 8.23 -13.76 9.57
C ASN A 557 9.37 -12.77 9.21
N ASN A 558 9.55 -11.68 9.95
CA ASN A 558 10.61 -10.69 9.71
C ASN A 558 11.70 -10.76 10.80
N LYS A 559 12.94 -10.37 10.47
CA LYS A 559 14.04 -10.41 11.45
C LYS A 559 13.89 -9.27 12.47
N SER A 560 13.82 -8.02 12.03
CA SER A 560 13.77 -6.85 12.93
C SER A 560 12.88 -5.73 12.37
N PRO A 561 11.55 -5.86 12.45
CA PRO A 561 10.66 -4.78 12.02
C PRO A 561 10.69 -3.63 13.05
N SER A 562 10.86 -2.40 12.58
CA SER A 562 10.66 -1.17 13.36
C SER A 562 9.44 -0.40 12.83
N LEU A 563 8.59 0.04 13.73
CA LEU A 563 7.47 0.92 13.44
C LEU A 563 7.58 2.14 14.35
N THR A 564 7.78 3.31 13.77
CA THR A 564 7.76 4.62 14.43
C THR A 564 6.55 5.38 13.93
N VAL A 565 5.87 6.14 14.78
CA VAL A 565 4.65 6.85 14.37
C VAL A 565 4.68 8.34 14.69
N GLY A 566 3.99 9.12 13.84
CA GLY A 566 3.87 10.58 13.91
C GLY A 566 2.79 11.08 14.88
N LEU A 567 2.66 12.41 14.92
CA LEU A 567 1.82 13.18 15.85
C LEU A 567 0.39 13.35 15.32
N GLY A 568 -0.59 13.50 16.21
CA GLY A 568 -1.97 13.79 15.83
C GLY A 568 -2.97 13.70 16.98
N ASP A 569 -4.08 14.42 16.91
CA ASP A 569 -5.04 14.52 18.01
C ASP A 569 -5.76 13.19 18.31
N TYR A 570 -6.24 12.49 17.27
CA TYR A 570 -7.01 11.26 17.38
C TYR A 570 -6.35 10.10 16.65
N ILE A 571 -5.64 9.26 17.41
CA ILE A 571 -4.88 8.17 16.81
C ILE A 571 -5.37 6.78 17.23
N ARG A 572 -5.69 5.94 16.24
CA ARG A 572 -6.14 4.54 16.45
C ARG A 572 -5.25 3.52 15.77
N TYR A 573 -4.64 2.66 16.58
CA TYR A 573 -3.75 1.58 16.12
C TYR A 573 -4.33 0.19 16.28
N ARG A 574 -4.14 -0.62 15.23
CA ARG A 574 -4.32 -2.07 15.28
C ARG A 574 -3.11 -2.77 14.64
N VAL A 575 -2.24 -3.34 15.47
CA VAL A 575 -1.00 -3.98 15.04
C VAL A 575 -1.06 -5.49 15.35
N THR A 576 -0.63 -6.32 14.42
CA THR A 576 -0.52 -7.78 14.59
C THR A 576 0.86 -8.23 14.11
N ILE A 577 1.63 -8.89 14.98
CA ILE A 577 3.02 -9.28 14.76
C ILE A 577 3.16 -10.78 15.06
N HIS A 578 3.62 -11.56 14.08
CA HIS A 578 3.72 -13.02 14.18
C HIS A 578 5.08 -13.53 13.69
N ASN A 579 5.74 -14.43 14.44
CA ASN A 579 6.98 -15.12 14.05
C ASN A 579 8.19 -14.19 13.71
N ASN A 580 8.45 -13.12 14.47
CA ASN A 580 9.58 -12.21 14.24
C ASN A 580 10.66 -12.34 15.33
N LYS A 581 11.92 -12.03 14.99
CA LYS A 581 13.03 -12.12 15.96
C LYS A 581 12.98 -10.97 16.98
N SER A 582 12.96 -9.72 16.52
CA SER A 582 13.04 -8.55 17.41
C SER A 582 12.20 -7.37 16.88
N PRO A 583 10.86 -7.42 16.98
CA PRO A 583 10.03 -6.30 16.57
C PRO A 583 10.14 -5.14 17.57
N SER A 584 10.37 -3.92 17.09
CA SER A 584 10.27 -2.68 17.86
C SER A 584 9.10 -1.83 17.36
N LEU A 585 8.29 -1.35 18.29
CA LEU A 585 7.22 -0.41 18.03
C LEU A 585 7.44 0.82 18.91
N THR A 586 7.66 1.97 18.29
CA THR A 586 7.76 3.29 18.91
C THR A 586 6.56 4.11 18.45
N VAL A 587 6.03 4.95 19.33
CA VAL A 587 4.74 5.59 19.17
C VAL A 587 4.90 7.12 19.26
N GLY A 588 4.11 7.86 18.47
CA GLY A 588 4.03 9.33 18.46
C GLY A 588 3.09 9.94 19.51
N LEU A 589 3.07 11.27 19.57
CA LEU A 589 2.32 12.10 20.54
C LEU A 589 0.90 12.40 20.04
N GLY A 590 -0.05 12.63 20.95
CA GLY A 590 -1.42 13.02 20.60
C GLY A 590 -2.41 12.97 21.75
N ASP A 591 -3.50 13.73 21.69
CA ASP A 591 -4.45 13.87 22.79
C ASP A 591 -5.21 12.57 23.08
N TYR A 592 -5.72 11.90 22.05
CA TYR A 592 -6.56 10.70 22.17
C TYR A 592 -5.97 9.51 21.42
N ILE A 593 -5.32 8.62 22.17
CA ILE A 593 -4.58 7.52 21.58
C ILE A 593 -5.13 6.14 21.98
N ARG A 594 -5.51 5.33 20.99
CA ARG A 594 -6.03 3.96 21.19
C ARG A 594 -5.20 2.88 20.52
N TYR A 595 -4.58 2.02 21.32
CA TYR A 595 -3.79 0.88 20.87
C TYR A 595 -4.49 -0.46 21.00
N ARG A 596 -4.40 -1.26 19.94
CA ARG A 596 -4.69 -2.69 19.96
C ARG A 596 -3.54 -3.48 19.32
N VAL A 597 -2.70 -4.11 20.14
CA VAL A 597 -1.52 -4.85 19.70
C VAL A 597 -1.69 -6.34 19.99
N THR A 598 -1.32 -7.18 19.04
CA THR A 598 -1.29 -8.65 19.19
C THR A 598 0.04 -9.19 18.72
N ILE A 599 0.77 -9.88 19.59
CA ILE A 599 2.13 -10.39 19.34
C ILE A 599 2.17 -11.89 19.64
N HIS A 600 2.60 -12.69 18.67
CA HIS A 600 2.59 -14.16 18.77
C HIS A 600 3.90 -14.78 18.24
N ASN A 601 4.53 -15.69 18.98
CA ASN A 601 5.73 -16.45 18.57
C ASN A 601 6.97 -15.58 18.21
N ASN A 602 7.30 -14.54 18.97
CA ASN A 602 8.46 -13.67 18.72
C ASN A 602 9.56 -13.87 19.79
N LYS A 603 10.82 -13.62 19.42
CA LYS A 603 11.95 -13.81 20.37
C LYS A 603 12.03 -12.67 21.38
N SER A 604 12.03 -11.40 20.94
CA SER A 604 12.21 -10.25 21.83
C SER A 604 11.48 -8.98 21.35
N PRO A 605 10.15 -8.92 21.41
CA PRO A 605 9.40 -7.68 21.18
C PRO A 605 9.73 -6.56 22.18
N SER A 606 9.94 -5.35 21.66
CA SER A 606 9.90 -4.10 22.43
C SER A 606 8.75 -3.21 21.95
N LEU A 607 8.01 -2.64 22.89
CA LEU A 607 6.97 -1.65 22.64
C LEU A 607 7.24 -0.42 23.49
N THR A 608 7.67 0.67 22.87
CA THR A 608 7.80 1.99 23.46
C THR A 608 6.61 2.85 23.08
N VAL A 609 6.12 3.61 24.04
CA VAL A 609 4.85 4.35 23.98
C VAL A 609 5.10 5.87 24.01
N GLY A 610 4.29 6.64 23.29
CA GLY A 610 4.32 8.11 23.24
C GLY A 610 3.40 8.80 24.27
N LEU A 611 3.46 10.14 24.29
CA LEU A 611 2.79 11.03 25.25
C LEU A 611 1.39 11.42 24.76
N GLY A 612 0.46 11.68 25.68
CA GLY A 612 -0.88 12.13 25.34
C GLY A 612 -1.87 12.12 26.51
N ASP A 613 -2.89 12.96 26.47
CA ASP A 613 -3.82 13.14 27.59
C ASP A 613 -4.66 11.88 27.88
N TYR A 614 -5.20 11.24 26.83
CA TYR A 614 -6.10 10.09 26.94
C TYR A 614 -5.57 8.88 26.19
N ILE A 615 -4.97 7.95 26.93
CA ILE A 615 -4.31 6.80 26.33
C ILE A 615 -4.94 5.46 26.74
N ARG A 616 -5.34 4.67 25.74
CA ARG A 616 -5.93 3.33 25.94
C ARG A 616 -5.16 2.21 25.25
N TYR A 617 -4.56 1.34 26.06
CA TYR A 617 -3.85 0.14 25.60
C TYR A 617 -4.65 -1.15 25.72
N ARG A 618 -4.66 -1.94 24.64
CA ARG A 618 -5.07 -3.34 24.66
C ARG A 618 -4.01 -4.21 24.00
N VAL A 619 -3.26 -4.95 24.80
CA VAL A 619 -2.12 -5.75 24.36
C VAL A 619 -2.38 -7.24 24.64
N THR A 620 -2.13 -8.10 23.67
CA THR A 620 -2.25 -9.56 23.80
C THR A 620 -0.99 -10.23 23.27
N ILE A 621 -0.34 -11.03 24.11
CA ILE A 621 1.01 -11.56 23.88
C ILE A 621 1.03 -13.05 24.19
N HIS A 622 1.49 -13.87 23.24
CA HIS A 622 1.46 -15.32 23.33
C HIS A 622 2.78 -15.94 22.81
N ASN A 623 3.35 -16.91 23.53
CA ASN A 623 4.52 -17.70 23.11
C ASN A 623 5.80 -16.91 22.75
N ASN A 624 6.20 -15.90 23.54
CA ASN A 624 7.43 -15.11 23.30
C ASN A 624 8.52 -15.39 24.34
N LYS A 625 9.80 -15.25 23.94
CA LYS A 625 10.94 -15.52 24.84
C LYS A 625 11.15 -14.37 25.84
N SER A 626 11.18 -13.12 25.39
CA SER A 626 11.23 -11.94 26.27
C SER A 626 10.30 -10.86 25.75
N LEU A 627 9.89 -9.94 26.63
CA LEU A 627 9.04 -8.81 26.27
C LEU A 627 9.46 -7.63 27.13
N SER A 628 9.65 -6.48 26.51
CA SER A 628 9.79 -5.20 27.21
C SER A 628 8.72 -4.23 26.74
N LEU A 629 7.96 -3.70 27.69
CA LEU A 629 6.92 -2.70 27.49
C LEU A 629 7.21 -1.49 28.39
N PRO A 630 8.08 -0.55 28.00
CA PRO A 630 8.11 0.78 28.58
C PRO A 630 6.90 1.60 28.13
N VAL A 631 6.37 2.42 29.03
CA VAL A 631 5.06 3.06 28.91
C VAL A 631 5.19 4.58 29.02
N GLY A 632 4.37 5.33 28.26
CA GLY A 632 4.41 6.78 28.14
C GLY A 632 3.59 7.56 29.18
N LEU A 633 3.67 8.88 29.07
CA LEU A 633 3.13 9.89 30.00
C LEU A 633 1.76 10.40 29.51
N GLY A 634 0.87 10.70 30.45
CA GLY A 634 -0.45 11.27 30.13
C GLY A 634 -1.42 11.27 31.31
N ASP A 635 -2.40 12.16 31.29
CA ASP A 635 -3.33 12.37 32.41
C ASP A 635 -4.21 11.14 32.67
N TYR A 636 -4.78 10.53 31.63
CA TYR A 636 -5.73 9.42 31.72
C TYR A 636 -5.25 8.18 30.97
N ILE A 637 -4.70 7.23 31.70
CA ILE A 637 -4.08 6.05 31.10
C ILE A 637 -4.78 4.74 31.49
N ARG A 638 -5.22 3.96 30.49
CA ARG A 638 -5.88 2.67 30.67
C ARG A 638 -5.17 1.51 29.97
N TYR A 639 -4.61 0.59 30.77
CA TYR A 639 -3.99 -0.65 30.29
C TYR A 639 -4.89 -1.88 30.43
N ARG A 640 -4.98 -2.64 29.34
CA ARG A 640 -5.50 -4.01 29.34
C ARG A 640 -4.51 -4.96 28.67
N VAL A 641 -3.79 -5.73 29.48
CA VAL A 641 -2.71 -6.61 29.01
C VAL A 641 -3.06 -8.07 29.29
N THR A 642 -2.83 -8.95 28.31
CA THR A 642 -2.98 -10.40 28.45
C THR A 642 -1.74 -11.10 27.93
N ILE A 643 -1.09 -11.89 28.78
CA ILE A 643 0.21 -12.55 28.53
C ILE A 643 0.07 -14.05 28.81
N HIS A 644 0.42 -14.89 27.84
CA HIS A 644 0.27 -16.34 27.91
C HIS A 644 1.51 -17.06 27.36
N ASN A 645 2.06 -18.06 28.09
CA ASN A 645 3.17 -18.91 27.64
C ASN A 645 4.49 -18.16 27.26
N ASN A 646 4.92 -17.15 28.01
CA ASN A 646 6.16 -16.41 27.76
C ASN A 646 7.25 -16.76 28.78
N LYS A 647 8.53 -16.68 28.39
CA LYS A 647 9.63 -17.04 29.31
C LYS A 647 9.91 -15.92 30.32
N SER A 648 10.06 -14.67 29.90
CA SER A 648 10.38 -13.56 30.82
C SER A 648 9.81 -12.20 30.37
N PRO A 649 8.49 -11.96 30.53
CA PRO A 649 7.91 -10.63 30.37
C PRO A 649 8.38 -9.64 31.45
N SER A 650 8.82 -8.45 31.02
CA SER A 650 8.89 -7.24 31.83
C SER A 650 7.87 -6.21 31.32
N LEU A 651 7.15 -5.58 32.24
CA LEU A 651 6.26 -4.47 31.96
C LEU A 651 6.65 -3.33 32.91
N THR A 652 7.06 -2.21 32.34
CA THR A 652 7.40 -0.98 33.07
C THR A 652 6.34 0.06 32.74
N VAL A 653 5.88 0.79 33.74
CA VAL A 653 4.67 1.59 33.65
C VAL A 653 5.00 3.10 33.69
N GLY A 654 4.18 3.93 33.03
CA GLY A 654 4.36 5.38 32.88
C GLY A 654 3.68 6.24 33.95
N LEU A 655 3.91 7.55 33.86
CA LEU A 655 3.46 8.59 34.80
C LEU A 655 2.14 9.21 34.33
N GLY A 656 1.25 9.57 35.26
CA GLY A 656 -0.01 10.25 34.94
C GLY A 656 -1.00 10.30 36.10
N ASP A 657 -1.92 11.25 36.08
CA ASP A 657 -2.85 11.50 37.21
C ASP A 657 -3.79 10.31 37.46
N TYR A 658 -4.40 9.74 36.41
CA TYR A 658 -5.41 8.69 36.50
C TYR A 658 -5.00 7.43 35.73
N ILE A 659 -4.53 6.43 36.48
CA ILE A 659 -3.97 5.23 35.88
C ILE A 659 -4.75 3.97 36.24
N ARG A 660 -5.22 3.22 35.22
CA ARG A 660 -5.96 1.96 35.40
C ARG A 660 -5.33 0.76 34.69
N TYR A 661 -4.86 -0.20 35.48
CA TYR A 661 -4.31 -1.48 35.01
C TYR A 661 -5.29 -2.63 35.12
N ARG A 662 -5.42 -3.39 34.02
CA ARG A 662 -6.04 -4.72 34.01
C ARG A 662 -5.10 -5.72 33.33
N VAL A 663 -4.45 -6.55 34.13
CA VAL A 663 -3.40 -7.47 33.68
C VAL A 663 -3.82 -8.92 33.96
N THR A 664 -3.66 -9.80 32.98
CA THR A 664 -3.94 -11.24 33.09
C THR A 664 -2.77 -12.03 32.53
N ILE A 665 -2.19 -12.92 33.36
CA ILE A 665 -0.92 -13.58 33.09
C ILE A 665 -1.06 -15.07 33.41
N HIS A 666 -0.71 -15.92 32.44
CA HIS A 666 -0.90 -17.36 32.52
C HIS A 666 0.33 -18.12 31.96
N ASN A 667 0.82 -19.14 32.68
CA ASN A 667 1.88 -20.06 32.22
C ASN A 667 3.22 -19.41 31.83
N ASN A 668 3.75 -18.45 32.60
CA ASN A 668 5.04 -17.80 32.32
C ASN A 668 6.14 -18.23 33.31
N LYS A 669 7.40 -18.27 32.85
CA LYS A 669 8.53 -18.67 33.71
C LYS A 669 8.90 -17.58 34.71
N SER A 670 9.02 -16.32 34.32
CA SER A 670 9.20 -15.18 35.24
C SER A 670 8.39 -13.99 34.79
N LEU A 671 8.02 -13.10 35.70
CA LEU A 671 7.35 -11.85 35.39
C LEU A 671 7.95 -10.77 36.27
N SER A 672 8.28 -9.61 35.68
CA SER A 672 8.50 -8.37 36.43
C SER A 672 7.48 -7.33 35.96
N LEU A 673 6.69 -6.81 36.89
CA LEU A 673 5.79 -5.69 36.64
C LEU A 673 6.21 -4.53 37.54
N THR A 674 6.89 -3.55 36.96
CA THR A 674 7.21 -2.27 37.59
C THR A 674 6.07 -1.29 37.33
N VAL A 675 5.64 -0.60 38.38
CA VAL A 675 4.43 0.22 38.41
C VAL A 675 4.81 1.71 38.40
N GLY A 676 3.92 2.58 37.88
CA GLY A 676 4.15 4.02 37.69
C GLY A 676 3.71 4.91 38.85
N LEU A 677 4.02 6.19 38.70
CA LEU A 677 3.68 7.32 39.57
C LEU A 677 2.39 8.00 39.09
N GLY A 678 1.55 8.45 40.02
CA GLY A 678 0.33 9.19 39.69
C GLY A 678 -0.65 9.28 40.86
N ASP A 679 -1.51 10.29 40.87
CA ASP A 679 -2.41 10.57 41.99
C ASP A 679 -3.42 9.44 42.24
N TYR A 680 -4.05 8.90 41.19
CA TYR A 680 -5.11 7.89 41.27
C TYR A 680 -4.77 6.63 40.49
N ILE A 681 -4.33 5.61 41.22
CA ILE A 681 -3.84 4.37 40.62
C ILE A 681 -4.72 3.16 40.98
N ARG A 682 -5.21 2.44 39.96
CA ARG A 682 -6.02 1.22 40.13
C ARG A 682 -5.45 -0.01 39.43
N TYR A 683 -5.00 -0.98 40.21
CA TYR A 683 -4.54 -2.29 39.76
C TYR A 683 -5.62 -3.38 39.82
N ARG A 684 -5.82 -4.10 38.73
CA ARG A 684 -6.52 -5.39 38.70
C ARG A 684 -5.66 -6.45 38.01
N VAL A 685 -5.04 -7.31 38.81
CA VAL A 685 -4.04 -8.28 38.35
C VAL A 685 -4.53 -9.71 38.62
N THR A 686 -4.40 -10.59 37.64
CA THR A 686 -4.69 -12.03 37.76
C THR A 686 -3.52 -12.84 37.23
N ILE A 687 -2.94 -13.69 38.07
CA ILE A 687 -1.72 -14.46 37.80
C ILE A 687 -1.98 -15.94 38.08
N HIS A 688 -1.75 -16.80 37.09
CA HIS A 688 -2.02 -18.24 37.17
C HIS A 688 -0.86 -19.06 36.59
N ASN A 689 -0.41 -20.10 37.30
CA ASN A 689 0.62 -21.05 36.83
C ASN A 689 1.99 -20.43 36.43
N ASN A 690 2.54 -19.50 37.21
CA ASN A 690 3.86 -18.90 36.93
C ASN A 690 4.90 -19.32 37.98
N LYS A 691 6.19 -19.40 37.59
CA LYS A 691 7.25 -19.82 38.53
C LYS A 691 7.53 -18.72 39.56
N SER A 692 7.87 -17.50 39.11
CA SER A 692 8.29 -16.41 40.00
C SER A 692 7.79 -15.05 39.49
N PRO A 693 6.52 -14.69 39.74
CA PRO A 693 6.03 -13.36 39.40
C PRO A 693 6.40 -12.33 40.48
N SER A 694 7.02 -11.22 40.09
CA SER A 694 7.23 -10.06 40.94
C SER A 694 6.38 -8.87 40.47
N LEU A 695 5.78 -8.19 41.44
CA LEU A 695 5.05 -6.95 41.26
C LEU A 695 5.72 -5.90 42.14
N THR A 696 6.27 -4.84 41.56
CA THR A 696 7.03 -3.78 42.24
C THR A 696 6.25 -2.47 42.35
N VAL A 697 6.85 -1.51 43.07
CA VAL A 697 6.30 -0.33 43.76
C VAL A 697 5.33 0.54 42.95
N GLY A 698 4.25 1.02 43.60
CA GLY A 698 3.49 2.17 43.13
C GLY A 698 3.53 3.35 44.10
N LEU A 699 3.61 4.55 43.53
CA LEU A 699 3.73 5.83 44.22
C LEU A 699 2.55 6.71 43.81
N GLY A 700 1.80 7.25 44.77
CA GLY A 700 0.64 8.08 44.49
C GLY A 700 -0.36 8.18 45.62
N ASP A 701 -1.12 9.27 45.66
CA ASP A 701 -2.03 9.62 46.76
C ASP A 701 -3.11 8.57 47.01
N TYR A 702 -3.70 8.01 45.95
CA TYR A 702 -4.76 7.00 46.03
C TYR A 702 -4.42 5.74 45.24
N ILE A 703 -4.01 4.68 45.94
CA ILE A 703 -3.63 3.41 45.31
C ILE A 703 -4.59 2.29 45.69
N ARG A 704 -5.17 1.63 44.67
CA ARG A 704 -6.06 0.48 44.84
C ARG A 704 -5.57 -0.78 44.13
N TYR A 705 -5.13 -1.76 44.91
CA TYR A 705 -4.75 -3.08 44.43
C TYR A 705 -5.90 -4.11 44.52
N ARG A 706 -6.22 -4.78 43.42
CA ARG A 706 -7.03 -6.00 43.38
C ARG A 706 -6.27 -7.13 42.70
N VAL A 707 -5.72 -8.04 43.49
CA VAL A 707 -4.80 -9.08 43.00
C VAL A 707 -5.35 -10.48 43.28
N THR A 708 -5.27 -11.37 42.29
CA THR A 708 -5.62 -12.79 42.42
C THR A 708 -4.48 -13.65 41.89
N ILE A 709 -3.95 -14.54 42.73
CA ILE A 709 -2.77 -15.37 42.44
C ILE A 709 -3.11 -16.84 42.73
N HIS A 710 -2.91 -17.70 41.75
CA HIS A 710 -3.25 -19.12 41.83
C HIS A 710 -2.14 -20.01 41.23
N ASN A 711 -1.72 -21.06 41.94
CA ASN A 711 -0.74 -22.06 41.48
C ASN A 711 0.65 -21.50 41.06
N ASN A 712 1.27 -20.63 41.85
CA ASN A 712 2.61 -20.09 41.57
C ASN A 712 3.65 -20.56 42.61
N LYS A 713 4.94 -20.63 42.23
CA LYS A 713 5.99 -21.11 43.15
C LYS A 713 6.28 -20.06 44.24
N SER A 714 6.65 -18.85 43.85
CA SER A 714 7.07 -17.78 44.78
C SER A 714 6.66 -16.39 44.27
N PRO A 715 5.37 -16.01 44.39
CA PRO A 715 4.92 -14.68 43.99
C PRO A 715 5.33 -13.61 45.01
N SER A 716 5.81 -12.45 44.55
CA SER A 716 5.98 -11.24 45.38
C SER A 716 5.00 -10.14 44.99
N LEU A 717 4.39 -9.53 46.01
CA LEU A 717 3.43 -8.43 45.87
C LEU A 717 4.08 -7.07 46.15
N PRO A 718 3.47 -5.96 45.66
CA PRO A 718 4.14 -4.67 45.57
C PRO A 718 4.16 -3.92 46.88
N VAL A 719 5.16 -3.07 47.03
CA VAL A 719 5.15 -1.98 48.01
C VAL A 719 4.27 -0.84 47.46
N GLY A 720 3.43 -0.22 48.27
CA GLY A 720 2.72 1.01 47.92
C GLY A 720 3.22 2.14 48.82
N LEU A 721 3.51 3.31 48.26
CA LEU A 721 3.64 4.54 49.06
C LEU A 721 2.64 5.59 48.60
N GLY A 722 1.97 6.21 49.56
CA GLY A 722 1.03 7.32 49.38
C GLY A 722 -0.12 7.29 50.38
N ASP A 723 -0.91 8.37 50.40
CA ASP A 723 -1.81 8.72 51.51
C ASP A 723 -2.92 7.68 51.74
N TYR A 724 -3.50 7.13 50.67
CA TYR A 724 -4.58 6.14 50.75
C TYR A 724 -4.27 4.90 49.94
N ILE A 725 -3.96 3.80 50.65
CA ILE A 725 -3.61 2.53 50.03
C ILE A 725 -4.63 1.44 50.38
N ARG A 726 -5.23 0.81 49.36
CA ARG A 726 -6.19 -0.28 49.53
C ARG A 726 -5.79 -1.55 48.80
N TYR A 727 -5.45 -2.58 49.56
CA TYR A 727 -5.17 -3.93 49.07
C TYR A 727 -6.39 -4.86 49.18
N ARG A 728 -6.76 -5.51 48.07
CA ARG A 728 -7.67 -6.66 48.03
C ARG A 728 -6.99 -7.83 47.34
N VAL A 729 -6.48 -8.77 48.14
CA VAL A 729 -5.62 -9.85 47.67
C VAL A 729 -6.27 -11.22 47.92
N THR A 730 -6.22 -12.10 46.93
CA THR A 730 -6.63 -13.51 47.05
C THR A 730 -5.51 -14.41 46.54
N ILE A 731 -5.01 -15.31 47.39
CA ILE A 731 -3.89 -16.20 47.10
C ILE A 731 -4.30 -17.65 47.38
N HIS A 732 -4.11 -18.53 46.40
CA HIS A 732 -4.51 -19.93 46.49
C HIS A 732 -3.45 -20.87 45.89
N ASN A 733 -3.08 -21.95 46.59
CA ASN A 733 -2.17 -23.00 46.12
C ASN A 733 -0.74 -22.52 45.70
N ASN A 734 -0.08 -21.65 46.48
CA ASN A 734 1.28 -21.19 46.19
C ASN A 734 2.28 -21.73 47.23
N LYS A 735 3.57 -21.91 46.87
CA LYS A 735 4.55 -22.43 47.84
C LYS A 735 4.91 -21.36 48.87
N SER A 736 5.41 -20.19 48.43
CA SER A 736 5.89 -19.13 49.34
C SER A 736 5.54 -17.74 48.83
N PRO A 737 4.29 -17.27 48.98
CA PRO A 737 3.91 -15.91 48.57
C PRO A 737 4.39 -14.87 49.59
N SER A 738 5.00 -13.77 49.10
CA SER A 738 5.20 -12.57 49.91
C SER A 738 4.10 -11.54 49.63
N LEU A 739 3.55 -10.99 50.70
CA LEU A 739 2.44 -10.03 50.67
C LEU A 739 2.94 -8.58 50.66
N PRO A 740 2.08 -7.61 50.29
CA PRO A 740 2.52 -6.26 50.00
C PRO A 740 2.94 -5.49 51.26
N VAL A 741 3.81 -4.50 51.11
CA VAL A 741 4.12 -3.51 52.15
C VAL A 741 3.41 -2.20 51.78
N GLY A 742 2.89 -1.46 52.74
CA GLY A 742 2.19 -0.20 52.51
C GLY A 742 2.75 0.86 53.44
N LEU A 743 2.97 2.06 52.92
CA LEU A 743 3.54 3.18 53.65
C LEU A 743 2.73 4.44 53.32
N GLY A 744 2.05 5.02 54.31
CA GLY A 744 1.20 6.20 54.15
C GLY A 744 0.00 6.22 55.10
N ASP A 745 -0.70 7.34 55.13
CA ASP A 745 -1.61 7.72 56.22
C ASP A 745 -2.77 6.74 56.44
N TYR A 746 -3.38 6.22 55.36
CA TYR A 746 -4.52 5.31 55.43
C TYR A 746 -4.28 4.03 54.63
N ILE A 747 -4.01 2.94 55.33
CA ILE A 747 -3.73 1.64 54.70
C ILE A 747 -4.81 0.62 55.05
N ARG A 748 -5.44 0.03 54.03
CA ARG A 748 -6.47 -1.00 54.20
C ARG A 748 -6.15 -2.30 53.47
N TYR A 749 -5.88 -3.35 54.25
CA TYR A 749 -5.68 -4.70 53.77
C TYR A 749 -6.95 -5.56 53.86
N ARG A 750 -7.35 -6.18 52.73
CA ARG A 750 -8.34 -7.27 52.69
C ARG A 750 -7.72 -8.48 51.99
N VAL A 751 -7.30 -9.46 52.77
CA VAL A 751 -6.47 -10.58 52.31
C VAL A 751 -7.17 -11.92 52.58
N THR A 752 -7.16 -12.81 51.59
CA THR A 752 -7.65 -14.19 51.70
C THR A 752 -6.59 -15.15 51.18
N ILE A 753 -6.16 -16.10 52.02
CA ILE A 753 -5.06 -17.03 51.75
C ILE A 753 -5.51 -18.46 52.03
N HIS A 754 -5.36 -19.34 51.04
CA HIS A 754 -5.82 -20.72 51.11
C HIS A 754 -4.78 -21.70 50.53
N ASN A 755 -4.47 -22.79 51.24
CA ASN A 755 -3.58 -23.88 50.77
C ASN A 755 -2.15 -23.45 50.36
N ASN A 756 -1.45 -22.60 51.14
CA ASN A 756 -0.06 -22.20 50.86
C ASN A 756 0.91 -22.80 51.88
N LYS A 757 2.18 -23.03 51.48
CA LYS A 757 3.17 -23.68 52.37
C LYS A 757 3.83 -22.72 53.38
N SER A 758 4.06 -21.45 53.05
CA SER A 758 4.65 -20.45 53.97
C SER A 758 4.36 -19.02 53.49
N PRO A 759 3.13 -18.49 53.66
CA PRO A 759 2.84 -17.11 53.28
C PRO A 759 3.39 -16.12 54.33
N SER A 760 4.10 -15.08 53.89
CA SER A 760 4.35 -13.89 54.72
C SER A 760 3.24 -12.86 54.52
N LEU A 761 2.74 -12.25 55.60
CA LEU A 761 1.62 -11.30 55.57
C LEU A 761 2.08 -9.83 55.46
N PRO A 762 1.17 -8.89 55.10
CA PRO A 762 1.53 -7.53 54.73
C PRO A 762 2.13 -6.74 55.90
N VAL A 763 3.02 -5.80 55.63
CA VAL A 763 3.50 -4.82 56.62
C VAL A 763 2.88 -3.45 56.30
N GLY A 764 2.43 -2.72 57.30
CA GLY A 764 1.85 -1.38 57.15
C GLY A 764 2.55 -0.40 58.06
N LEU A 765 2.89 0.77 57.54
CA LEU A 765 3.44 1.88 58.32
C LEU A 765 2.69 3.17 57.97
N GLY A 766 2.05 3.79 58.95
CA GLY A 766 1.26 5.02 58.80
C GLY A 766 0.08 5.11 59.77
N ASP A 767 -0.57 6.26 59.82
CA ASP A 767 -1.45 6.68 60.91
C ASP A 767 -2.68 5.79 61.11
N TYR A 768 -3.30 5.30 60.03
CA TYR A 768 -4.51 4.48 60.08
C TYR A 768 -4.35 3.18 59.29
N ILE A 769 -4.12 2.08 60.01
CA ILE A 769 -3.93 0.77 59.39
C ILE A 769 -5.06 -0.19 59.73
N ARG A 770 -5.73 -0.74 58.70
CA ARG A 770 -6.83 -1.70 58.86
C ARG A 770 -6.58 -3.02 58.14
N TYR A 771 -6.39 -4.08 58.91
CA TYR A 771 -6.28 -5.45 58.42
C TYR A 771 -7.60 -6.22 58.50
N ARG A 772 -8.03 -6.82 57.39
CA ARG A 772 -9.08 -7.85 57.33
C ARG A 772 -8.53 -9.10 56.64
N VAL A 773 -8.13 -10.09 57.43
CA VAL A 773 -7.35 -11.24 56.96
C VAL A 773 -8.10 -12.54 57.22
N THR A 774 -8.14 -13.43 56.23
CA THR A 774 -8.71 -14.79 56.35
C THR A 774 -7.70 -15.81 55.83
N ILE A 775 -7.33 -16.78 56.67
CA ILE A 775 -6.26 -17.75 56.42
C ILE A 775 -6.79 -19.16 56.69
N HIS A 776 -6.67 -20.05 55.71
CA HIS A 776 -7.20 -21.40 55.77
C HIS A 776 -6.22 -22.43 55.19
N ASN A 777 -5.97 -23.54 55.90
CA ASN A 777 -5.14 -24.68 55.42
C ASN A 777 -3.70 -24.33 55.00
N ASN A 778 -3.00 -23.44 55.70
CA ASN A 778 -1.60 -23.10 55.43
C ASN A 778 -0.65 -23.76 56.45
N LYS A 779 0.59 -24.03 56.02
CA LYS A 779 1.68 -24.41 56.93
C LYS A 779 2.39 -23.11 57.36
N SER A 780 2.47 -22.84 58.67
CA SER A 780 3.24 -21.74 59.27
C SER A 780 3.08 -20.34 58.64
N PRO A 781 1.87 -19.75 58.60
CA PRO A 781 1.71 -18.35 58.16
C PRO A 781 2.29 -17.37 59.20
N SER A 782 3.10 -16.39 58.77
CA SER A 782 3.54 -15.26 59.61
C SER A 782 2.64 -14.05 59.39
N LEU A 783 2.04 -13.49 60.45
CA LEU A 783 0.96 -12.47 60.37
C LEU A 783 1.45 -11.01 60.29
N PRO A 784 0.56 -10.05 59.92
CA PRO A 784 0.95 -8.68 59.55
C PRO A 784 1.59 -7.91 60.71
N VAL A 785 2.55 -7.04 60.42
CA VAL A 785 3.09 -6.04 61.36
C VAL A 785 2.53 -4.68 60.97
N GLY A 786 2.01 -3.94 61.95
CA GLY A 786 1.52 -2.57 61.77
C GLY A 786 2.26 -1.62 62.71
N LEU A 787 2.65 -0.47 62.20
CA LEU A 787 3.28 0.61 62.97
C LEU A 787 2.60 1.94 62.64
N GLY A 788 2.00 2.59 63.64
CA GLY A 788 1.30 3.87 63.50
C GLY A 788 0.11 4.02 64.46
N ASP A 789 -0.47 5.21 64.50
CA ASP A 789 -1.33 5.69 65.60
C ASP A 789 -2.61 4.86 65.80
N TYR A 790 -3.26 4.42 64.71
CA TYR A 790 -4.51 3.67 64.77
C TYR A 790 -4.43 2.37 63.97
N ILE A 791 -4.30 1.25 64.68
CA ILE A 791 -4.17 -0.07 64.05
C ILE A 791 -5.37 -0.95 64.40
N ARG A 792 -6.06 -1.48 63.38
CA ARG A 792 -7.21 -2.38 63.54
C ARG A 792 -7.04 -3.71 62.81
N TYR A 793 -6.90 -4.77 63.59
CA TYR A 793 -6.86 -6.15 63.10
C TYR A 793 -8.24 -6.83 63.17
N ARG A 794 -8.69 -7.41 62.06
CA ARG A 794 -9.80 -8.38 62.00
C ARG A 794 -9.32 -9.66 61.30
N VAL A 795 -8.97 -10.66 62.09
CA VAL A 795 -8.29 -11.87 61.61
C VAL A 795 -9.12 -13.11 61.88
N THR A 796 -9.22 -14.01 60.89
CA THR A 796 -9.84 -15.32 61.01
C THR A 796 -8.86 -16.39 60.52
N ILE A 797 -8.53 -17.35 61.38
CA ILE A 797 -7.53 -18.41 61.12
C ILE A 797 -8.16 -19.78 61.38
N HIS A 798 -8.08 -20.66 60.40
CA HIS A 798 -8.69 -21.99 60.46
C HIS A 798 -7.77 -23.07 59.88
N ASN A 799 -7.57 -24.19 60.59
CA ASN A 799 -6.82 -25.38 60.13
C ASN A 799 -5.34 -25.11 59.71
N ASN A 800 -4.58 -24.30 60.44
CA ASN A 800 -3.16 -24.04 60.16
C ASN A 800 -2.25 -24.74 61.19
N LYS A 801 -1.03 -25.07 60.75
CA LYS A 801 0.06 -25.54 61.64
C LYS A 801 0.88 -24.32 62.08
N SER A 802 0.88 -24.00 63.37
CA SER A 802 1.71 -22.96 64.01
C SER A 802 1.61 -21.54 63.41
N PRO A 803 0.42 -20.91 63.38
CA PRO A 803 0.31 -19.50 62.97
C PRO A 803 0.88 -18.56 64.05
N SER A 804 1.70 -17.57 63.67
CA SER A 804 2.17 -16.50 64.57
C SER A 804 1.39 -15.21 64.33
N LEU A 805 0.71 -14.65 65.34
CA LEU A 805 -0.27 -13.56 65.22
C LEU A 805 0.32 -12.13 65.16
N PRO A 806 -0.47 -11.11 64.74
CA PRO A 806 0.04 -9.80 64.35
C PRO A 806 0.72 -9.04 65.49
N VAL A 807 1.76 -8.27 65.20
CA VAL A 807 2.36 -7.31 66.13
C VAL A 807 1.93 -5.90 65.74
N GLY A 808 1.48 -5.10 66.71
CA GLY A 808 1.08 -3.71 66.51
C GLY A 808 1.87 -2.80 67.45
N LEU A 809 2.35 -1.68 66.91
CA LEU A 809 3.05 -0.62 67.61
C LEU A 809 2.36 0.72 67.32
N GLY A 810 1.79 1.38 68.32
CA GLY A 810 1.17 2.70 68.19
C GLY A 810 0.01 2.94 69.16
N ASP A 811 -0.50 4.17 69.18
CA ASP A 811 -1.33 4.72 70.27
C ASP A 811 -2.66 3.99 70.46
N TYR A 812 -3.32 3.54 69.39
CA TYR A 812 -4.61 2.87 69.44
C TYR A 812 -4.59 1.57 68.64
N ILE A 813 -4.52 0.44 69.34
CA ILE A 813 -4.47 -0.88 68.71
C ILE A 813 -5.72 -1.70 69.05
N ARG A 814 -6.45 -2.16 68.03
CA ARG A 814 -7.65 -2.99 68.20
C ARG A 814 -7.56 -4.33 67.48
N TYR A 815 -7.47 -5.41 68.26
CA TYR A 815 -7.52 -6.78 67.77
C TYR A 815 -8.92 -7.38 67.83
N ARG A 816 -9.41 -7.93 66.73
CA ARG A 816 -10.57 -8.83 66.66
C ARG A 816 -10.18 -10.13 65.97
N VAL A 817 -9.89 -11.16 66.75
CA VAL A 817 -9.25 -12.39 66.28
C VAL A 817 -10.15 -13.60 66.55
N THR A 818 -10.30 -14.47 65.57
CA THR A 818 -11.02 -15.76 65.69
C THR A 818 -10.12 -16.88 65.19
N ILE A 819 -9.87 -17.88 66.04
CA ILE A 819 -8.92 -18.97 65.78
C ILE A 819 -9.60 -20.30 66.07
N HIS A 820 -9.55 -21.20 65.10
CA HIS A 820 -10.23 -22.49 65.17
C HIS A 820 -9.37 -23.62 64.60
N ASN A 821 -9.25 -24.75 65.32
CA ASN A 821 -8.57 -25.97 64.86
C ASN A 821 -7.09 -25.80 64.44
N ASN A 822 -6.29 -25.03 65.17
CA ASN A 822 -4.85 -24.86 64.90
C ASN A 822 -3.98 -25.60 65.92
N LYS A 823 -2.78 -26.00 65.49
CA LYS A 823 -1.73 -26.53 66.37
C LYS A 823 -0.84 -25.37 66.83
N SER A 824 -0.82 -25.06 68.12
CA SER A 824 0.06 -24.07 68.77
C SER A 824 0.04 -22.65 68.16
N PRO A 825 -1.11 -21.95 68.13
CA PRO A 825 -1.13 -20.55 67.72
C PRO A 825 -0.49 -19.65 68.79
N SER A 826 0.42 -18.75 68.40
CA SER A 826 0.93 -17.67 69.27
C SER A 826 0.17 -16.38 69.00
N LEU A 827 -0.38 -15.71 70.03
CA LEU A 827 -1.34 -14.59 69.94
C LEU A 827 -0.68 -13.19 69.88
N PRO A 828 -1.44 -12.13 69.48
CA PRO A 828 -0.84 -10.85 69.11
C PRO A 828 -0.14 -10.14 70.27
N VAL A 829 0.92 -9.40 69.97
CA VAL A 829 1.59 -8.48 70.89
C VAL A 829 1.25 -7.05 70.46
N GLY A 830 0.85 -6.22 71.41
CA GLY A 830 0.52 -4.81 71.19
C GLY A 830 1.33 -3.95 72.15
N LEU A 831 1.91 -2.87 71.63
CA LEU A 831 2.62 -1.88 72.43
C LEU A 831 2.11 -0.48 72.04
N GLY A 832 1.58 0.25 73.02
CA GLY A 832 1.04 1.61 72.86
C GLY A 832 -0.13 1.91 73.80
N ASP A 833 -0.56 3.17 73.84
CA ASP A 833 -1.35 3.76 74.92
C ASP A 833 -2.73 3.13 75.11
N TYR A 834 -3.41 2.72 74.04
CA TYR A 834 -4.75 2.13 74.08
C TYR A 834 -4.83 0.82 73.28
N ILE A 835 -4.80 -0.31 73.99
CA ILE A 835 -4.85 -1.63 73.37
C ILE A 835 -6.15 -2.36 73.71
N ARG A 836 -6.90 -2.78 72.68
CA ARG A 836 -8.15 -3.53 72.85
C ARG A 836 -8.14 -4.88 72.13
N TYR A 837 -8.12 -5.94 72.92
CA TYR A 837 -8.25 -7.31 72.45
C TYR A 837 -9.69 -7.83 72.49
N ARG A 838 -10.19 -8.36 71.37
CA ARG A 838 -11.40 -9.18 71.30
C ARG A 838 -11.08 -10.50 70.61
N VAL A 839 -10.87 -11.55 71.41
CA VAL A 839 -10.30 -12.81 70.95
C VAL A 839 -11.25 -13.97 71.22
N THR A 840 -11.43 -14.84 70.23
CA THR A 840 -12.21 -16.09 70.34
C THR A 840 -11.37 -17.25 69.85
N ILE A 841 -11.14 -18.24 70.71
CA ILE A 841 -10.26 -19.39 70.47
C ILE A 841 -11.02 -20.68 70.76
N HIS A 842 -11.04 -21.58 69.79
CA HIS A 842 -11.80 -22.82 69.87
C HIS A 842 -11.01 -24.02 69.30
N ASN A 843 -10.97 -25.14 70.02
CA ASN A 843 -10.36 -26.41 69.57
C ASN A 843 -8.87 -26.33 69.16
N ASN A 844 -8.03 -25.58 69.88
CA ASN A 844 -6.58 -25.48 69.61
C ASN A 844 -5.77 -26.27 70.65
N LYS A 845 -4.59 -26.75 70.23
CA LYS A 845 -3.58 -27.34 71.13
C LYS A 845 -2.62 -26.24 71.58
N SER A 846 -2.57 -25.95 72.87
CA SER A 846 -1.63 -25.01 73.52
C SER A 846 -1.58 -23.60 72.92
N PRO A 847 -2.69 -22.83 72.90
CA PRO A 847 -2.64 -21.43 72.48
C PRO A 847 -1.97 -20.57 73.55
N SER A 848 -1.03 -19.68 73.17
CA SER A 848 -0.45 -18.66 74.06
C SER A 848 -1.09 -17.31 73.82
N LEU A 849 -1.71 -16.68 74.82
CA LEU A 849 -2.58 -15.48 74.71
C LEU A 849 -1.84 -14.13 74.66
N PRO A 850 -2.52 -13.04 74.21
CA PRO A 850 -1.84 -11.80 73.83
C PRO A 850 -1.13 -11.10 75.00
N VAL A 851 -0.03 -10.41 74.69
CA VAL A 851 0.68 -9.52 75.61
C VAL A 851 0.41 -8.08 75.22
N GLY A 852 0.14 -7.22 76.20
CA GLY A 852 -0.12 -5.79 76.00
C GLY A 852 0.79 -4.98 76.92
N LEU A 853 1.42 -3.95 76.35
CA LEU A 853 2.24 -2.97 77.06
C LEU A 853 1.71 -1.56 76.72
N GLY A 854 1.21 -0.83 77.71
CA GLY A 854 0.74 0.55 77.56
C GLY A 854 -0.40 0.93 78.50
N ASP A 855 -0.75 2.21 78.51
CA ASP A 855 -1.52 2.87 79.58
C ASP A 855 -2.94 2.32 79.75
N TYR A 856 -3.62 1.93 78.67
CA TYR A 856 -5.00 1.42 78.70
C TYR A 856 -5.13 0.12 77.92
N ILE A 857 -5.19 -1.00 78.62
CA ILE A 857 -5.30 -2.33 78.01
C ILE A 857 -6.65 -2.97 78.34
N ARG A 858 -7.43 -3.33 77.32
CA ARG A 858 -8.73 -4.01 77.47
C ARG A 858 -8.79 -5.36 76.77
N TYR A 859 -8.83 -6.42 77.55
CA TYR A 859 -9.04 -7.78 77.08
C TYR A 859 -10.51 -8.21 77.11
N ARG A 860 -11.03 -8.73 76.00
CA ARG A 860 -12.29 -9.48 75.92
C ARG A 860 -12.04 -10.82 75.24
N VAL A 861 -11.89 -11.87 76.04
CA VAL A 861 -11.40 -13.17 75.56
C VAL A 861 -12.42 -14.28 75.84
N THR A 862 -12.65 -15.13 74.85
CA THR A 862 -13.51 -16.32 74.97
C THR A 862 -12.73 -17.55 74.49
N ILE A 863 -12.62 -18.56 75.35
CA ILE A 863 -11.78 -19.75 75.13
C ILE A 863 -12.60 -20.99 75.42
N HIS A 864 -12.63 -21.90 74.46
CA HIS A 864 -13.47 -23.08 74.50
C HIS A 864 -12.73 -24.32 73.97
N ASN A 865 -12.76 -25.44 74.70
CA ASN A 865 -12.22 -26.74 74.27
C ASN A 865 -10.72 -26.74 73.85
N ASN A 866 -9.86 -26.04 74.57
CA ASN A 866 -8.40 -26.03 74.32
C ASN A 866 -7.65 -26.87 75.36
N LYS A 867 -6.50 -27.42 74.94
CA LYS A 867 -5.54 -28.09 75.84
C LYS A 867 -4.50 -27.06 76.29
N SER A 868 -4.44 -26.75 77.59
CA SER A 868 -3.44 -25.88 78.23
C SER A 868 -3.31 -24.47 77.63
N PRO A 869 -4.37 -23.64 77.61
CA PRO A 869 -4.24 -22.25 77.20
C PRO A 869 -3.51 -21.42 78.29
N SER A 870 -2.50 -20.63 77.92
CA SER A 870 -1.92 -19.60 78.81
C SER A 870 -2.59 -18.26 78.53
N LEU A 871 -3.06 -17.53 79.56
CA LEU A 871 -3.90 -16.31 79.46
C LEU A 871 -3.09 -15.00 79.36
N PRO A 872 -3.72 -13.88 78.90
CA PRO A 872 -2.97 -12.69 78.49
C PRO A 872 -2.21 -12.00 79.63
N VAL A 873 -1.08 -11.36 79.33
CA VAL A 873 -0.31 -10.54 80.27
C VAL A 873 -0.48 -9.07 79.88
N GLY A 874 -0.69 -8.19 80.87
CA GLY A 874 -0.86 -6.76 80.67
C GLY A 874 0.07 -6.00 81.61
N LEU A 875 0.75 -5.00 81.07
CA LEU A 875 1.64 -4.08 81.78
C LEU A 875 1.24 -2.65 81.42
N GLY A 876 0.77 -1.87 82.39
CA GLY A 876 0.39 -0.46 82.23
C GLY A 876 -0.75 -0.01 83.14
N ASP A 877 -1.03 1.29 83.14
CA ASP A 877 -1.76 1.99 84.21
C ASP A 877 -3.21 1.54 84.38
N TYR A 878 -3.92 1.19 83.30
CA TYR A 878 -5.32 0.78 83.32
C TYR A 878 -5.55 -0.51 82.54
N ILE A 879 -5.66 -1.62 83.26
CA ILE A 879 -5.85 -2.93 82.65
C ILE A 879 -7.24 -3.50 82.97
N ARG A 880 -8.02 -3.84 81.94
CA ARG A 880 -9.35 -4.44 82.09
C ARG A 880 -9.48 -5.77 81.39
N TYR A 881 -9.59 -6.84 82.18
CA TYR A 881 -9.87 -8.19 81.72
C TYR A 881 -11.37 -8.51 81.74
N ARG A 882 -11.91 -9.01 80.62
CA ARG A 882 -13.22 -9.67 80.52
C ARG A 882 -13.05 -11.03 79.86
N VAL A 883 -12.96 -12.09 80.66
CA VAL A 883 -12.54 -13.41 80.19
C VAL A 883 -13.61 -14.45 80.46
N THR A 884 -13.88 -15.30 79.47
CA THR A 884 -14.80 -16.45 79.59
C THR A 884 -14.08 -17.71 79.14
N ILE A 885 -13.98 -18.70 80.04
CA ILE A 885 -13.22 -19.94 79.83
C ILE A 885 -14.14 -21.13 80.10
N HIS A 886 -14.23 -22.04 79.13
CA HIS A 886 -15.14 -23.17 79.17
C HIS A 886 -14.48 -24.45 78.64
N ASN A 887 -14.60 -25.57 79.39
CA ASN A 887 -14.15 -26.91 78.96
C ASN A 887 -12.65 -27.01 78.56
N ASN A 888 -11.73 -26.38 79.29
CA ASN A 888 -10.29 -26.45 79.04
C ASN A 888 -9.58 -27.35 80.07
N LYS A 889 -8.47 -27.96 79.66
CA LYS A 889 -7.55 -28.68 80.56
C LYS A 889 -6.46 -27.70 81.01
N SER A 890 -6.37 -27.42 82.31
CA SER A 890 -5.32 -26.60 82.95
C SER A 890 -5.13 -25.19 82.36
N PRO A 891 -6.16 -24.32 82.34
CA PRO A 891 -5.97 -22.93 81.95
C PRO A 891 -5.24 -22.14 83.05
N SER A 892 -4.20 -21.37 82.71
CA SER A 892 -3.55 -20.41 83.61
C SER A 892 -4.04 -19.00 83.32
N LEU A 893 -4.42 -18.20 84.33
CA LEU A 893 -5.13 -16.91 84.21
C LEU A 893 -4.26 -15.65 84.05
N PRO A 894 -4.84 -14.52 83.56
CA PRO A 894 -4.07 -13.41 83.02
C PRO A 894 -3.38 -12.56 84.09
N VAL A 895 -2.06 -12.38 84.03
CA VAL A 895 -1.32 -11.51 84.97
C VAL A 895 -1.44 -10.04 84.55
N GLY A 896 -1.59 -9.14 85.52
CA GLY A 896 -1.67 -7.71 85.29
C GLY A 896 -0.76 -6.97 86.27
N LEU A 897 0.00 -6.01 85.76
CA LEU A 897 0.84 -5.14 86.57
C LEU A 897 0.63 -3.69 86.14
N GLY A 898 0.22 -2.83 87.08
CA GLY A 898 -0.06 -1.41 86.88
C GLY A 898 -1.18 -0.88 87.79
N ASP A 899 -1.39 0.43 87.77
CA ASP A 899 -2.07 1.19 88.82
C ASP A 899 -3.56 0.82 89.01
N TYR A 900 -4.28 0.51 87.92
CA TYR A 900 -5.69 0.19 87.95
C TYR A 900 -6.00 -1.08 87.17
N ILE A 901 -6.20 -2.19 87.89
CA ILE A 901 -6.47 -3.49 87.27
C ILE A 901 -7.88 -3.97 87.60
N ARG A 902 -8.69 -4.24 86.57
CA ARG A 902 -10.05 -4.76 86.71
C ARG A 902 -10.25 -6.11 86.01
N TYR A 903 -10.44 -7.15 86.81
CA TYR A 903 -10.79 -8.48 86.35
C TYR A 903 -12.30 -8.73 86.35
N ARG A 904 -12.85 -9.21 85.23
CA ARG A 904 -14.19 -9.80 85.13
C ARG A 904 -14.09 -11.17 84.46
N VAL A 905 -14.03 -12.22 85.27
CA VAL A 905 -13.72 -13.57 84.79
C VAL A 905 -14.89 -14.52 85.06
N THR A 906 -15.21 -15.35 84.07
CA THR A 906 -16.18 -16.45 84.20
C THR A 906 -15.51 -17.75 83.78
N ILE A 907 -15.48 -18.73 84.67
CA ILE A 907 -14.79 -20.02 84.50
C ILE A 907 -15.77 -21.16 84.75
N HIS A 908 -15.90 -22.05 83.78
CA HIS A 908 -16.87 -23.15 83.84
C HIS A 908 -16.28 -24.47 83.31
N ASN A 909 -16.47 -25.57 84.06
CA ASN A 909 -16.09 -26.94 83.64
C ASN A 909 -14.61 -27.13 83.26
N ASN A 910 -13.66 -26.57 84.00
CA ASN A 910 -12.22 -26.74 83.77
C ASN A 910 -11.57 -27.64 84.82
N LYS A 911 -10.50 -28.34 84.42
CA LYS A 911 -9.65 -29.13 85.31
C LYS A 911 -8.44 -28.28 85.75
N SER A 912 -8.30 -28.04 87.06
CA SER A 912 -7.16 -27.34 87.69
C SER A 912 -6.85 -25.95 87.12
N PRO A 913 -7.81 -25.00 87.13
CA PRO A 913 -7.50 -23.62 86.75
C PRO A 913 -6.65 -22.93 87.85
N SER A 914 -5.49 -22.37 87.48
CA SER A 914 -4.69 -21.55 88.38
C SER A 914 -5.05 -20.07 88.25
N LEU A 915 -5.54 -19.43 89.32
CA LEU A 915 -5.92 -18.01 89.29
C LEU A 915 -4.76 -17.04 89.65
N THR A 916 -5.10 -15.76 89.50
CA THR A 916 -4.30 -14.63 89.00
C THR A 916 -3.35 -13.98 90.01
N VAL A 917 -2.27 -13.35 89.57
CA VAL A 917 -1.53 -12.35 90.36
C VAL A 917 -1.80 -10.97 89.74
N GLY A 918 -2.25 -10.02 90.55
CA GLY A 918 -2.35 -8.61 90.19
C GLY A 918 -1.42 -7.80 91.09
N LEU A 919 -0.62 -6.92 90.50
CA LEU A 919 0.31 -6.02 91.20
C LEU A 919 -0.01 -4.58 90.81
N GLY A 920 -0.41 -3.75 91.77
CA GLY A 920 -0.63 -2.31 91.56
C GLY A 920 -1.72 -1.71 92.47
N ASP A 921 -1.83 -0.39 92.43
CA ASP A 921 -2.46 0.43 93.47
C ASP A 921 -3.97 0.17 93.63
N TYR A 922 -4.70 -0.13 92.56
CA TYR A 922 -6.13 -0.37 92.58
C TYR A 922 -6.52 -1.63 91.80
N ILE A 923 -6.81 -2.71 92.52
CA ILE A 923 -7.15 -4.00 91.92
C ILE A 923 -8.60 -4.38 92.22
N ARG A 924 -9.42 -4.61 91.18
CA ARG A 924 -10.81 -5.05 91.31
C ARG A 924 -11.07 -6.38 90.62
N TYR A 925 -11.32 -7.40 91.42
CA TYR A 925 -11.74 -8.72 90.95
C TYR A 925 -13.26 -8.88 90.96
N ARG A 926 -13.84 -9.30 89.83
CA ARG A 926 -15.21 -9.82 89.72
C ARG A 926 -15.19 -11.19 89.07
N VAL A 927 -15.18 -12.24 89.86
CA VAL A 927 -14.93 -13.61 89.38
C VAL A 927 -16.15 -14.48 89.64
N THR A 928 -16.53 -15.29 88.65
CA THR A 928 -17.56 -16.33 88.77
C THR A 928 -16.97 -17.67 88.37
N ILE A 929 -16.96 -18.64 89.29
CA ILE A 929 -16.35 -19.96 89.10
C ILE A 929 -17.41 -21.04 89.37
N HIS A 930 -17.61 -21.92 88.40
CA HIS A 930 -18.65 -22.96 88.47
C HIS A 930 -18.15 -24.32 87.95
N ASN A 931 -18.38 -25.41 88.69
CA ASN A 931 -18.07 -26.80 88.27
C ASN A 931 -16.59 -27.06 87.89
N ASN A 932 -15.62 -26.54 88.64
CA ASN A 932 -14.18 -26.78 88.40
C ASN A 932 -13.58 -27.69 89.47
N LYS A 933 -12.51 -28.42 89.09
CA LYS A 933 -11.72 -29.27 89.98
C LYS A 933 -10.47 -28.50 90.42
N SER A 934 -10.32 -28.23 91.72
CA SER A 934 -9.16 -27.55 92.34
C SER A 934 -8.84 -26.15 91.77
N PRO A 935 -9.78 -25.18 91.77
CA PRO A 935 -9.45 -23.82 91.39
C PRO A 935 -8.65 -23.09 92.50
N SER A 936 -7.53 -22.46 92.18
CA SER A 936 -6.78 -21.62 93.13
C SER A 936 -7.11 -20.13 92.95
N LEU A 937 -7.74 -19.43 93.90
CA LEU A 937 -8.24 -18.04 93.71
C LEU A 937 -7.16 -16.94 93.63
N PRO A 938 -7.49 -15.75 93.06
CA PRO A 938 -6.48 -14.74 92.72
C PRO A 938 -5.81 -14.11 93.94
N VAL A 939 -4.54 -13.77 93.77
CA VAL A 939 -3.70 -12.99 94.66
C VAL A 939 -3.62 -11.55 94.15
N GLY A 940 -3.73 -10.59 95.05
CA GLY A 940 -3.60 -9.17 94.76
C GLY A 940 -2.58 -8.54 95.70
N LEU A 941 -1.72 -7.69 95.16
CA LEU A 941 -0.69 -6.95 95.89
C LEU A 941 -0.80 -5.47 95.49
N GLY A 942 -1.14 -4.61 96.44
CA GLY A 942 -1.24 -3.15 96.24
C GLY A 942 -2.30 -2.47 97.12
N ASP A 943 -2.33 -1.15 97.07
CA ASP A 943 -2.94 -0.28 98.10
C ASP A 943 -4.45 -0.47 98.27
N TYR A 944 -5.20 -0.70 97.19
CA TYR A 944 -6.66 -0.86 97.22
C TYR A 944 -7.12 -2.09 96.44
N ILE A 945 -7.49 -3.14 97.15
CA ILE A 945 -7.92 -4.41 96.54
C ILE A 945 -9.38 -4.69 96.84
N ARG A 946 -10.20 -4.93 95.80
CA ARG A 946 -11.62 -5.29 95.93
C ARG A 946 -11.96 -6.60 95.24
N TYR A 947 -12.33 -7.59 96.04
CA TYR A 947 -12.82 -8.88 95.59
C TYR A 947 -14.36 -8.94 95.57
N ARG A 948 -14.94 -9.34 94.43
CA ARG A 948 -16.33 -9.78 94.31
C ARG A 948 -16.38 -11.16 93.63
N VAL A 949 -16.39 -12.22 94.41
CA VAL A 949 -16.22 -13.59 93.92
C VAL A 949 -17.49 -14.39 94.17
N THR A 950 -17.91 -15.18 93.18
CA THR A 950 -19.01 -16.14 93.31
C THR A 950 -18.48 -17.52 92.91
N ILE A 951 -18.56 -18.48 93.83
CA ILE A 951 -18.01 -19.83 93.69
C ILE A 951 -19.13 -20.85 93.91
N HIS A 952 -19.35 -21.74 92.94
CA HIS A 952 -20.44 -22.71 93.00
C HIS A 952 -20.01 -24.10 92.50
N ASN A 953 -20.31 -25.17 93.23
CA ASN A 953 -20.09 -26.58 92.82
C ASN A 953 -18.62 -26.93 92.45
N ASN A 954 -17.62 -26.42 93.15
CA ASN A 954 -16.21 -26.74 92.94
C ASN A 954 -15.66 -27.71 94.00
N LYS A 955 -14.63 -28.49 93.64
CA LYS A 955 -13.90 -29.37 94.56
C LYS A 955 -12.59 -28.69 94.97
N SER A 956 -12.38 -28.48 96.27
CA SER A 956 -11.17 -27.88 96.86
C SER A 956 -10.81 -26.48 96.33
N PRO A 957 -11.72 -25.48 96.36
CA PRO A 957 -11.36 -24.12 96.03
C PRO A 957 -10.52 -23.48 97.15
N SER A 958 -9.38 -22.86 96.83
CA SER A 958 -8.73 -21.90 97.74
C SER A 958 -9.35 -20.52 97.55
N LEU A 959 -9.33 -19.66 98.58
CA LEU A 959 -9.88 -18.29 98.54
C LEU A 959 -8.83 -17.22 98.16
N PRO A 960 -9.24 -16.00 97.75
CA PRO A 960 -8.32 -14.98 97.24
C PRO A 960 -7.51 -14.36 98.37
N VAL A 961 -6.20 -14.21 98.18
CA VAL A 961 -5.29 -13.58 99.15
C VAL A 961 -4.99 -12.15 98.69
N GLY A 962 -4.99 -11.19 99.62
CA GLY A 962 -4.67 -9.79 99.34
C GLY A 962 -3.57 -9.31 100.28
N LEU A 963 -2.67 -8.46 99.80
CA LEU A 963 -1.63 -7.81 100.57
C LEU A 963 -1.62 -6.33 100.18
N GLY A 964 -1.94 -5.44 101.13
CA GLY A 964 -1.95 -3.98 100.91
C GLY A 964 -2.92 -3.23 101.84
N ASP A 965 -2.90 -1.90 101.73
CA ASP A 965 -3.43 -0.99 102.75
C ASP A 965 -4.96 -1.09 102.95
N TYR A 966 -5.72 -1.27 101.87
CA TYR A 966 -7.19 -1.31 101.89
C TYR A 966 -7.74 -2.50 101.10
N ILE A 967 -8.24 -3.52 101.81
CA ILE A 967 -8.75 -4.74 101.17
C ILE A 967 -10.24 -4.94 101.47
N ARG A 968 -11.07 -5.06 100.42
CA ARG A 968 -12.51 -5.32 100.53
C ARG A 968 -12.93 -6.64 99.88
N TYR A 969 -13.44 -7.57 100.69
CA TYR A 969 -13.97 -8.85 100.24
C TYR A 969 -15.50 -8.86 100.18
N ARG A 970 -16.06 -9.31 99.04
CA ARG A 970 -17.46 -9.74 98.92
C ARG A 970 -17.52 -11.10 98.22
N VAL A 971 -17.54 -12.18 99.00
CA VAL A 971 -17.45 -13.54 98.48
C VAL A 971 -18.76 -14.28 98.74
N THR A 972 -19.28 -14.97 97.73
CA THR A 972 -20.44 -15.85 97.84
C THR A 972 -20.03 -17.26 97.44
N ILE A 973 -20.18 -18.22 98.35
CA ILE A 973 -19.71 -19.61 98.20
C ILE A 973 -20.89 -20.55 98.43
N HIS A 974 -21.18 -21.42 97.46
CA HIS A 974 -22.32 -22.33 97.53
C HIS A 974 -21.97 -23.74 97.01
N ASN A 975 -22.34 -24.81 97.75
CA ASN A 975 -22.20 -26.21 97.33
C ASN A 975 -20.78 -26.69 96.94
N ASN A 976 -19.73 -26.25 97.63
CA ASN A 976 -18.34 -26.67 97.41
C ASN A 976 -17.89 -27.70 98.47
N LYS A 977 -16.89 -28.53 98.12
CA LYS A 977 -16.24 -29.49 99.03
C LYS A 977 -14.85 -28.98 99.44
N SER A 978 -14.57 -28.89 100.74
CA SER A 978 -13.30 -28.48 101.35
C SER A 978 -12.79 -27.09 100.91
N PRO A 979 -13.57 -26.01 101.09
CA PRO A 979 -13.05 -24.65 100.88
C PRO A 979 -12.12 -24.25 102.04
N SER A 980 -10.95 -23.69 101.73
CA SER A 980 -10.04 -23.10 102.73
C SER A 980 -10.07 -21.57 102.66
N LEU A 981 -10.17 -20.93 103.82
CA LEU A 981 -10.14 -19.48 104.00
C LEU A 981 -8.79 -19.09 104.61
N THR A 982 -8.11 -18.13 104.00
CA THR A 982 -6.91 -17.51 104.53
C THR A 982 -7.09 -16.02 104.37
N VAL A 983 -7.03 -15.27 105.48
CA VAL A 983 -7.17 -13.82 105.46
C VAL A 983 -5.85 -13.18 104.98
N GLY A 984 -5.96 -12.12 104.17
CA GLY A 984 -4.81 -11.33 103.74
C GLY A 984 -4.25 -10.45 104.87
N LEU A 985 -3.06 -9.88 104.67
CA LEU A 985 -2.44 -8.91 105.59
C LEU A 985 -2.60 -7.49 105.01
N GLY A 986 -3.02 -6.53 105.82
CA GLY A 986 -3.24 -5.15 105.40
C GLY A 986 -3.77 -4.26 106.51
N ASP A 987 -3.57 -2.95 106.38
CA ASP A 987 -3.89 -1.96 107.41
C ASP A 987 -5.40 -1.79 107.65
N TYR A 988 -6.21 -1.98 106.60
CA TYR A 988 -7.67 -1.88 106.67
C TYR A 988 -8.39 -2.94 105.82
N ILE A 989 -8.98 -3.94 106.49
CA ILE A 989 -9.66 -5.08 105.84
C ILE A 989 -11.16 -5.08 106.15
N ARG A 990 -12.01 -5.07 105.10
CA ARG A 990 -13.47 -5.18 105.21
C ARG A 990 -14.03 -6.38 104.46
N TYR A 991 -14.57 -7.36 105.18
CA TYR A 991 -15.11 -8.60 104.61
C TYR A 991 -16.63 -8.70 104.70
N ARG A 992 -17.24 -9.30 103.66
CA ARG A 992 -18.61 -9.82 103.65
C ARG A 992 -18.61 -11.14 102.91
N VAL A 993 -18.66 -12.23 103.65
CA VAL A 993 -18.71 -13.59 103.10
C VAL A 993 -20.10 -14.16 103.31
N THR A 994 -20.64 -14.83 102.29
CA THR A 994 -21.94 -15.50 102.34
C THR A 994 -21.72 -16.94 101.91
N ILE A 995 -21.90 -17.88 102.83
CA ILE A 995 -21.60 -19.30 102.68
C ILE A 995 -22.91 -20.09 102.84
N HIS A 996 -23.22 -20.98 101.90
CA HIS A 996 -24.39 -21.85 101.97
C HIS A 996 -24.02 -23.28 101.53
N ASN A 997 -24.44 -24.30 102.28
CA ASN A 997 -24.38 -25.72 101.90
C ASN A 997 -22.98 -26.26 101.47
N ASN A 998 -21.89 -25.87 102.15
CA ASN A 998 -20.53 -26.39 101.87
C ASN A 998 -20.14 -27.50 102.86
N LYS A 999 -19.40 -28.52 102.40
CA LYS A 999 -18.87 -29.60 103.28
C LYS A 999 -17.41 -29.32 103.67
N TYR A 1000 -17.11 -29.31 104.97
CA TYR A 1000 -15.79 -29.12 105.59
C TYR A 1000 -15.11 -27.75 105.29
N PRO A 1001 -15.70 -26.61 105.68
CA PRO A 1001 -15.00 -25.32 105.59
C PRO A 1001 -13.91 -25.22 106.68
N SER A 1002 -12.70 -24.81 106.30
CA SER A 1002 -11.65 -24.41 107.26
C SER A 1002 -11.44 -22.90 107.18
N LEU A 1003 -11.48 -22.22 108.32
CA LEU A 1003 -11.15 -20.80 108.45
C LEU A 1003 -9.78 -20.65 109.11
N THR A 1004 -8.90 -19.84 108.53
CA THR A 1004 -7.57 -19.52 109.09
C THR A 1004 -7.25 -18.05 108.88
#